data_AF-A7RP72-F1
#
_entry.id   AF-A7RP72-F1
#
_cell.length_a   1.000
_cell.length_b   1.000
_cell.length_c   1.000
_cell.angle_alpha   90.00
_cell.angle_beta   90.00
_cell.angle_gamma   90.00
#
_symmetry.space_group_name_H-M   'P 1'
#
loop_
_entity.id
_entity.type
_entity.pdbx_description
1 polymer ?
#
loop_
_entity_poly.entity_id
_entity_poly.type
_entity_poly.pdbx_seq_one_letter_code
_entity_poly.pdbx_strand_id
1 'polypeptide(L)'
;MARSLEIESMEPWKLFGILLCCDVMVAMAATGAHAPCPRPAVGTCTCVQTGSYTNVKCLGLDEFPLDVPINTTSLTINNGAIRFVPRDYLQQFKYLQTLYLDYNPLKTIKPLTFANLSSLMNLHILGCKLEDIREGTFEGLRSLGILDLRENKIRVLRKGVFKGIVGNEFQRLAITLQLNSISKVEKGVFEDVAGITKLDLSENKLVSFPDLQGLAENVENLNLHNNLIYDLTQLGSMGVKTITQLDLSYNKIRTITSKRFNAVNIRRTLNLANNEITSIPEGFLENSPRLNELFLHQNKIQHIHQHAFRGMNNLQGLYLFKNKIKSLYDETFSGLVLSNLFLHSNIFVNLTGTPFKGIKNAAANVYLFANGVAHMSNDFLSGLAKKASVAVDCKTLLDLPHLGIESPQIVCAPYHLSWVVGQKHEVAMALRKSGFRCEMRYVDDWDCILCSAGTYGDEEKENCVTCSAGGFYQDDMGQSKCKECNMGTFVHPNNTPATSPTSCQACPQGTNSGDKAMYRACSCLPNFYRLDRFGRCSPCPDKSLKCEDDYAILVSGYYWKWTNQSKRVQYDSFILNLLVKNSTFQTGVTAFSGSLPARFKCPRDSCLGGLDSTCKEGYQGPLCAICKSDYFDRMNRCIHCPSKLRASFQILGVTVAFVLVLLAVLWGDKKKIDHSRRTVADVILSCFKIVVGFYQVLTKINRKLISRIGNIDVYRRRTRSRTRIYKSIIKSSEYGRIKIDTTWSATFEYTSNPVYYLNRHSDSARQERNALVMAGMYSAFTNIQWPSSVVWMQKTLHYIQLNILEIAPISCLTEILAFDALQQFALVLSINVIVMALFLVYLGLRIRVIQKKSAWDQAKKYENVAGTKSSCIRNICVFLFATYPTTCTKIIQILPPNCVQLCFESTHAHCTSFLRSDYSVQCHTHAYISYWRVAAGWLVYPIGFPMVILILVWKYIRQPQVNRGQNNQGTEQDSLNDPQELGQLIANERVRANAICYAQPRAEPSVRSGLTLFYENYKPECWYWEAVEMGRKLILTSGLALIGEHSRTQVGLGAIISALFAIMYVYLRPIADQFENILQTIALMAIFLNLSIGVMLKTPDDEVSAVINHQNDDVGVSVMLIFINTAVIGIVVVACLRIIIKHVYRWCKTEDRPGCADCWGFCLSLVLPCRLGSNHTSRDYQYNISLLDDARTR
;
A
#
# COMPACT_ATOMS: atom_id res chain seq x y z
N MET A 1 -59.39 -11.90 19.85
CA MET A 1 -59.14 -13.28 19.40
C MET A 1 -57.98 -13.84 20.22
N ALA A 2 -58.13 -15.06 20.78
CA ALA A 2 -57.11 -15.96 21.36
C ALA A 2 -56.00 -15.41 22.31
N ARG A 3 -55.69 -16.02 23.46
CA ARG A 3 -56.40 -17.01 24.30
C ARG A 3 -55.68 -17.08 25.67
N SER A 4 -56.42 -17.33 26.74
CA SER A 4 -55.91 -17.79 28.04
C SER A 4 -55.75 -19.33 28.08
N LEU A 5 -54.96 -19.82 29.06
CA LEU A 5 -54.84 -21.18 29.67
C LEU A 5 -53.40 -21.23 30.28
N GLU A 6 -53.09 -21.39 31.57
CA GLU A 6 -53.66 -22.13 32.72
C GLU A 6 -53.21 -23.62 32.79
N ILE A 7 -52.98 -24.13 34.01
CA ILE A 7 -52.72 -25.56 34.39
C ILE A 7 -51.25 -26.03 34.09
N GLU A 8 -50.48 -26.81 34.88
CA GLU A 8 -50.79 -27.85 35.91
C GLU A 8 -49.74 -28.00 37.06
N SER A 9 -50.08 -28.88 38.02
CA SER A 9 -49.44 -29.27 39.30
C SER A 9 -48.05 -29.95 39.30
N MET A 10 -47.40 -30.04 40.49
CA MET A 10 -47.11 -31.34 41.16
C MET A 10 -46.77 -31.17 42.68
N GLU A 11 -46.93 -32.24 43.46
CA GLU A 11 -47.15 -32.22 44.93
C GLU A 11 -45.91 -32.35 45.86
N PRO A 12 -46.08 -32.12 47.20
CA PRO A 12 -45.00 -32.09 48.20
C PRO A 12 -45.03 -33.26 49.21
N TRP A 13 -43.88 -33.88 49.52
CA TRP A 13 -43.70 -34.67 50.77
C TRP A 13 -42.25 -34.68 51.27
N LYS A 14 -42.03 -34.09 52.47
CA LYS A 14 -41.29 -34.71 53.61
C LYS A 14 -41.26 -33.79 54.84
N LEU A 15 -42.36 -33.82 55.60
CA LEU A 15 -42.34 -33.60 57.04
C LEU A 15 -41.77 -34.85 57.74
N PHE A 16 -41.03 -34.64 58.84
CA PHE A 16 -40.97 -35.42 60.11
C PHE A 16 -39.63 -35.07 60.80
N GLY A 17 -39.55 -34.79 62.11
CA GLY A 17 -40.57 -34.85 63.16
C GLY A 17 -40.44 -33.73 64.20
N ILE A 18 -41.34 -33.74 65.18
CA ILE A 18 -41.63 -32.65 66.13
C ILE A 18 -41.33 -33.11 67.58
N LEU A 19 -40.91 -32.15 68.42
CA LEU A 19 -40.88 -32.15 69.91
C LEU A 19 -39.93 -33.12 70.65
N LEU A 20 -39.05 -32.49 71.46
CA LEU A 20 -38.39 -32.87 72.73
C LEU A 20 -37.03 -32.13 72.76
N CYS A 21 -36.59 -31.43 73.81
CA CYS A 21 -37.07 -31.29 75.19
C CYS A 21 -36.77 -29.88 75.74
N CYS A 22 -37.43 -29.49 76.83
CA CYS A 22 -37.02 -28.34 77.66
C CYS A 22 -35.83 -28.71 78.59
N ASP A 23 -35.24 -27.67 79.19
CA ASP A 23 -34.43 -27.67 80.42
C ASP A 23 -33.09 -28.43 80.45
N VAL A 24 -32.05 -27.79 79.90
CA VAL A 24 -30.68 -27.88 80.46
C VAL A 24 -30.03 -26.48 80.48
N MET A 25 -29.69 -26.04 81.70
CA MET A 25 -28.75 -24.94 82.05
C MET A 25 -29.17 -23.46 81.84
N VAL A 26 -29.69 -22.89 82.92
CA VAL A 26 -29.34 -21.52 83.34
C VAL A 26 -27.83 -21.45 83.65
N ALA A 27 -27.24 -20.26 83.42
CA ALA A 27 -25.86 -19.84 83.73
C ALA A 27 -24.72 -20.31 82.80
N MET A 28 -24.29 -19.41 81.91
CA MET A 28 -22.98 -18.73 82.05
C MET A 28 -22.93 -17.36 81.35
N ALA A 29 -22.44 -16.37 82.10
CA ALA A 29 -21.74 -15.14 81.70
C ALA A 29 -22.28 -14.24 80.56
N ALA A 30 -22.51 -12.97 80.93
CA ALA A 30 -22.67 -11.86 79.99
C ALA A 30 -21.41 -11.62 79.13
N THR A 31 -21.58 -11.61 77.81
CA THR A 31 -20.74 -10.85 76.86
C THR A 31 -21.65 -10.20 75.82
N GLY A 32 -21.31 -8.97 75.40
CA GLY A 32 -22.24 -8.10 74.68
C GLY A 32 -22.55 -8.55 73.25
N ALA A 33 -23.81 -8.89 72.98
CA ALA A 33 -24.31 -9.11 71.63
C ALA A 33 -24.18 -7.82 70.79
N HIS A 34 -23.30 -7.84 69.79
CA HIS A 34 -23.15 -6.75 68.84
C HIS A 34 -24.33 -6.76 67.86
N ALA A 35 -24.94 -5.60 67.59
CA ALA A 35 -25.96 -5.49 66.55
C ALA A 35 -25.35 -5.82 65.17
N PRO A 36 -25.96 -6.71 64.37
CA PRO A 36 -25.43 -7.07 63.06
C PRO A 36 -25.50 -5.90 62.08
N CYS A 37 -24.46 -5.73 61.26
CA CYS A 37 -24.42 -4.75 60.18
C CYS A 37 -25.44 -5.09 59.07
N PRO A 38 -26.05 -4.10 58.37
CA PRO A 38 -26.96 -4.32 57.26
C PRO A 38 -26.43 -5.31 56.21
N ARG A 39 -27.29 -6.23 55.77
CA ARG A 39 -26.99 -7.21 54.72
C ARG A 39 -27.92 -7.00 53.52
N PRO A 40 -27.62 -6.04 52.64
CA PRO A 40 -28.43 -5.77 51.46
C PRO A 40 -28.33 -6.90 50.43
N ALA A 41 -29.36 -7.07 49.60
CA ALA A 41 -29.36 -8.04 48.51
C ALA A 41 -28.42 -7.65 47.34
N VAL A 42 -28.15 -6.35 47.17
CA VAL A 42 -27.26 -5.78 46.15
C VAL A 42 -26.36 -4.73 46.80
N GLY A 43 -25.07 -4.73 46.40
CA GLY A 43 -24.05 -3.85 46.96
C GLY A 43 -23.39 -4.39 48.23
N THR A 44 -22.62 -3.55 48.93
CA THR A 44 -21.91 -3.93 50.15
C THR A 44 -22.10 -2.88 51.24
N CYS A 45 -22.22 -3.32 52.50
CA CYS A 45 -22.23 -2.46 53.69
C CYS A 45 -21.17 -2.94 54.68
N THR A 46 -20.43 -2.01 55.28
CA THR A 46 -19.47 -2.26 56.36
C THR A 46 -19.79 -1.37 57.56
N CYS A 47 -19.63 -1.91 58.76
CA CYS A 47 -19.87 -1.21 60.02
C CYS A 47 -18.62 -1.29 60.87
N VAL A 48 -18.12 -0.13 61.31
CA VAL A 48 -16.96 0.00 62.19
C VAL A 48 -17.44 0.60 63.50
N GLN A 49 -17.37 -0.16 64.59
CA GLN A 49 -17.63 0.36 65.93
C GLN A 49 -16.43 1.18 66.41
N THR A 50 -16.70 2.28 67.11
CA THR A 50 -15.70 3.18 67.66
C THR A 50 -16.19 3.66 69.02
N GLY A 51 -15.83 2.92 70.07
CA GLY A 51 -16.41 3.09 71.41
C GLY A 51 -17.90 2.74 71.41
N SER A 52 -18.74 3.65 71.88
CA SER A 52 -20.20 3.49 71.95
C SER A 52 -20.96 3.81 70.65
N TYR A 53 -20.26 4.19 69.58
CA TYR A 53 -20.85 4.66 68.32
C TYR A 53 -20.44 3.78 67.14
N THR A 54 -21.24 3.82 66.06
CA THR A 54 -20.96 3.07 64.82
C THR A 54 -20.78 4.01 63.63
N ASN A 55 -19.79 3.73 62.78
CA ASN A 55 -19.65 4.32 61.45
C ASN A 55 -20.06 3.29 60.41
N VAL A 56 -21.01 3.61 59.54
CA VAL A 56 -21.60 2.69 58.57
C VAL A 56 -21.35 3.19 57.15
N LYS A 57 -20.80 2.35 56.29
CA LYS A 57 -20.50 2.66 54.89
C LYS A 57 -21.10 1.62 53.96
N CYS A 58 -22.01 2.05 53.11
CA CYS A 58 -22.64 1.27 52.08
C CYS A 58 -22.31 1.81 50.68
N LEU A 59 -22.12 0.89 49.73
CA LEU A 59 -21.79 1.19 48.33
C LEU A 59 -22.61 0.32 47.37
N GLY A 60 -23.08 0.91 46.27
CA GLY A 60 -23.71 0.15 45.18
C GLY A 60 -25.09 -0.44 45.51
N LEU A 61 -25.87 0.22 46.37
CA LEU A 61 -27.22 -0.23 46.75
C LEU A 61 -28.28 0.22 45.74
N ASP A 62 -29.26 -0.64 45.46
CA ASP A 62 -30.45 -0.26 44.67
C ASP A 62 -31.54 0.41 45.52
N GLU A 63 -31.63 0.05 46.80
CA GLU A 63 -32.60 0.56 47.78
C GLU A 63 -31.90 1.06 49.06
N PHE A 64 -32.62 1.84 49.87
CA PHE A 64 -32.08 2.38 51.11
C PHE A 64 -31.89 1.25 52.15
N PRO A 65 -30.74 1.14 52.83
CA PRO A 65 -30.45 0.01 53.71
C PRO A 65 -31.33 0.07 54.98
N LEU A 66 -31.97 -1.06 55.27
CA LEU A 66 -32.64 -1.31 56.54
C LEU A 66 -31.65 -1.89 57.56
N ASP A 67 -32.07 -1.99 58.83
CA ASP A 67 -31.30 -2.50 59.96
C ASP A 67 -29.95 -1.80 60.27
N VAL A 68 -29.82 -0.51 59.92
CA VAL A 68 -28.68 0.33 60.34
C VAL A 68 -28.72 0.56 61.87
N PRO A 69 -27.61 0.40 62.61
CA PRO A 69 -27.57 0.63 64.06
C PRO A 69 -27.97 2.05 64.47
N ILE A 70 -28.82 2.18 65.51
CA ILE A 70 -29.38 3.47 65.96
C ILE A 70 -28.30 4.41 66.54
N ASN A 71 -27.19 3.86 67.05
CA ASN A 71 -26.04 4.62 67.57
C ASN A 71 -25.05 5.07 66.46
N THR A 72 -25.49 5.16 65.21
CA THR A 72 -24.64 5.54 64.08
C THR A 72 -24.34 7.04 64.08
N THR A 73 -23.05 7.41 64.01
CA THR A 73 -22.57 8.80 63.94
C THR A 73 -22.18 9.23 62.53
N SER A 74 -21.77 8.30 61.68
CA SER A 74 -21.52 8.55 60.25
C SER A 74 -22.18 7.47 59.39
N LEU A 75 -22.99 7.90 58.42
CA LEU A 75 -23.67 7.02 57.47
C LEU A 75 -23.30 7.44 56.04
N THR A 76 -22.59 6.58 55.33
CA THR A 76 -22.22 6.78 53.92
C THR A 76 -23.03 5.83 53.05
N ILE A 77 -23.75 6.35 52.04
CA ILE A 77 -24.52 5.54 51.10
C ILE A 77 -24.28 6.09 49.69
N ASN A 78 -23.22 5.63 49.03
CA ASN A 78 -22.73 6.25 47.79
C ASN A 78 -22.75 5.29 46.59
N ASN A 79 -22.78 5.86 45.37
CA ASN A 79 -22.65 5.15 44.09
C ASN A 79 -23.72 4.06 43.87
N GLY A 80 -24.97 4.32 44.24
CA GLY A 80 -26.10 3.39 44.10
C GLY A 80 -27.19 3.83 43.12
N ALA A 81 -28.29 3.10 43.07
CA ALA A 81 -29.48 3.40 42.27
C ALA A 81 -30.66 3.97 43.08
N ILE A 82 -30.43 4.34 44.35
CA ILE A 82 -31.45 4.81 45.29
C ILE A 82 -32.21 6.02 44.72
N ARG A 83 -33.55 5.95 44.74
CA ARG A 83 -34.45 6.96 44.18
C ARG A 83 -35.15 7.83 45.22
N PHE A 84 -35.19 7.41 46.48
CA PHE A 84 -35.82 8.15 47.56
C PHE A 84 -35.17 7.80 48.90
N VAL A 85 -35.19 8.76 49.82
CA VAL A 85 -34.75 8.56 51.21
C VAL A 85 -36.00 8.38 52.09
N PRO A 86 -36.14 7.26 52.83
CA PRO A 86 -37.31 7.02 53.68
C PRO A 86 -37.28 7.95 54.90
N ARG A 87 -38.17 8.97 54.89
CA ARG A 87 -38.28 9.99 55.95
C ARG A 87 -38.34 9.36 57.34
N ASP A 88 -39.36 8.57 57.61
CA ASP A 88 -39.68 8.14 58.97
C ASP A 88 -38.61 7.20 59.56
N TYR A 89 -37.88 6.47 58.69
CA TYR A 89 -36.74 5.64 59.06
C TYR A 89 -35.47 6.46 59.37
N LEU A 90 -35.17 7.49 58.56
CA LEU A 90 -33.96 8.30 58.76
C LEU A 90 -33.99 9.10 60.08
N GLN A 91 -35.17 9.56 60.51
CA GLN A 91 -35.33 10.42 61.69
C GLN A 91 -34.97 9.74 63.03
N GLN A 92 -34.76 8.42 63.06
CA GLN A 92 -34.36 7.71 64.28
C GLN A 92 -32.88 7.95 64.66
N PHE A 93 -32.02 8.33 63.72
CA PHE A 93 -30.57 8.46 63.91
C PHE A 93 -30.16 9.80 64.57
N LYS A 94 -30.65 10.05 65.79
CA LYS A 94 -30.45 11.32 66.52
C LYS A 94 -28.98 11.70 66.77
N TYR A 95 -28.07 10.73 66.76
CA TYR A 95 -26.63 10.91 66.95
C TYR A 95 -25.84 11.11 65.65
N LEU A 96 -26.51 11.08 64.49
CA LEU A 96 -25.85 11.19 63.19
C LEU A 96 -25.21 12.57 63.02
N GLN A 97 -23.90 12.61 62.83
CA GLN A 97 -23.08 13.79 62.61
C GLN A 97 -22.71 13.99 61.14
N THR A 98 -22.63 12.92 60.35
CA THR A 98 -22.31 12.98 58.92
C THR A 98 -23.16 12.01 58.12
N LEU A 99 -23.73 12.50 57.01
CA LEU A 99 -24.53 11.73 56.07
C LEU A 99 -24.05 12.01 54.64
N TYR A 100 -23.64 10.96 53.93
CA TYR A 100 -23.37 11.00 52.49
C TYR A 100 -24.43 10.18 51.75
N LEU A 101 -24.97 10.74 50.67
CA LEU A 101 -25.97 10.14 49.78
C LEU A 101 -25.49 10.13 48.32
N ASP A 102 -24.19 10.30 48.08
CA ASP A 102 -23.66 10.79 46.82
C ASP A 102 -23.86 9.83 45.63
N TYR A 103 -24.05 10.40 44.45
CA TYR A 103 -24.23 9.70 43.18
C TYR A 103 -25.43 8.74 43.14
N ASN A 104 -26.45 8.94 43.98
CA ASN A 104 -27.73 8.24 43.90
C ASN A 104 -28.79 9.05 43.11
N PRO A 105 -29.57 8.46 42.19
CA PRO A 105 -30.52 9.17 41.33
C PRO A 105 -31.82 9.62 42.04
N LEU A 106 -31.71 10.39 43.12
CA LEU A 106 -32.81 10.82 44.00
C LEU A 106 -33.86 11.72 43.30
N LYS A 107 -33.44 12.61 42.38
CA LYS A 107 -34.25 13.65 41.70
C LYS A 107 -34.93 14.71 42.58
N THR A 108 -35.48 14.33 43.74
CA THR A 108 -36.19 15.22 44.68
C THR A 108 -36.05 14.68 46.11
N ILE A 109 -36.00 15.55 47.10
CA ILE A 109 -36.10 15.18 48.53
C ILE A 109 -37.41 15.75 49.08
N LYS A 110 -38.14 14.95 49.88
CA LYS A 110 -39.39 15.39 50.50
C LYS A 110 -39.11 16.42 51.61
N PRO A 111 -39.99 17.42 51.83
CA PRO A 111 -39.94 18.25 53.02
C PRO A 111 -39.90 17.41 54.30
N LEU A 112 -39.21 17.89 55.33
CA LEU A 112 -39.08 17.25 56.63
C LEU A 112 -38.41 15.85 56.61
N THR A 113 -37.69 15.46 55.54
CA THR A 113 -36.93 14.20 55.51
C THR A 113 -35.85 14.16 56.59
N PHE A 114 -35.19 15.29 56.88
CA PHE A 114 -34.09 15.39 57.85
C PHE A 114 -34.50 15.91 59.23
N ALA A 115 -35.80 15.98 59.54
CA ALA A 115 -36.27 16.45 60.83
C ALA A 115 -35.71 15.57 61.98
N ASN A 116 -35.51 16.17 63.16
CA ASN A 116 -34.87 15.54 64.33
C ASN A 116 -33.39 15.13 64.19
N LEU A 117 -32.73 15.33 63.03
CA LEU A 117 -31.28 15.13 62.88
C LEU A 117 -30.47 16.33 63.41
N SER A 118 -30.75 16.74 64.66
CA SER A 118 -30.18 17.96 65.25
C SER A 118 -28.66 17.93 65.39
N SER A 119 -28.04 16.74 65.44
CA SER A 119 -26.60 16.53 65.60
C SER A 119 -25.82 16.57 64.27
N LEU A 120 -26.51 16.65 63.13
CA LEU A 120 -25.89 16.51 61.81
C LEU A 120 -25.07 17.75 61.46
N MET A 121 -23.77 17.54 61.24
CA MET A 121 -22.78 18.58 60.90
C MET A 121 -22.49 18.64 59.40
N ASN A 122 -22.42 17.48 58.74
CA ASN A 122 -22.09 17.38 57.31
C ASN A 122 -23.18 16.59 56.58
N LEU A 123 -23.80 17.21 55.58
CA LEU A 123 -24.78 16.59 54.69
C LEU A 123 -24.30 16.69 53.24
N HIS A 124 -23.96 15.55 52.64
CA HIS A 124 -23.50 15.45 51.26
C HIS A 124 -24.52 14.74 50.39
N ILE A 125 -24.90 15.41 49.30
CA ILE A 125 -25.89 14.97 48.31
C ILE A 125 -25.33 15.32 46.90
N LEU A 126 -24.05 15.02 46.68
CA LEU A 126 -23.32 15.26 45.44
C LEU A 126 -23.87 14.38 44.31
N GLY A 127 -23.98 14.90 43.08
CA GLY A 127 -24.25 14.07 41.89
C GLY A 127 -25.65 13.43 41.83
N CYS A 128 -26.59 13.82 42.71
CA CYS A 128 -27.85 13.12 42.95
C CYS A 128 -28.99 13.41 41.96
N LYS A 129 -28.68 14.18 40.89
CA LYS A 129 -29.62 14.60 39.84
C LYS A 129 -30.83 15.39 40.38
N LEU A 130 -30.71 16.05 41.54
CA LEU A 130 -31.79 16.83 42.14
C LEU A 130 -32.23 17.99 41.24
N GLU A 131 -33.50 18.09 40.91
CA GLU A 131 -34.02 19.11 39.97
C GLU A 131 -34.63 20.34 40.66
N ASP A 132 -35.18 20.17 41.87
CA ASP A 132 -35.80 21.22 42.69
C ASP A 132 -35.64 20.89 44.19
N ILE A 133 -35.56 21.92 45.03
CA ILE A 133 -35.55 21.81 46.50
C ILE A 133 -36.76 22.58 47.02
N ARG A 134 -37.54 21.97 47.92
CA ARG A 134 -38.77 22.58 48.45
C ARG A 134 -38.50 23.25 49.79
N GLU A 135 -39.38 24.19 50.16
CA GLU A 135 -39.39 24.77 51.50
C GLU A 135 -39.50 23.64 52.55
N GLY A 136 -38.73 23.76 53.64
CA GLY A 136 -38.71 22.77 54.73
C GLY A 136 -37.99 21.46 54.41
N THR A 137 -37.28 21.32 53.27
CA THR A 137 -36.45 20.12 52.99
C THR A 137 -35.37 19.91 54.05
N PHE A 138 -34.70 20.97 54.51
CA PHE A 138 -33.58 20.91 55.47
C PHE A 138 -33.99 21.26 56.91
N GLU A 139 -35.30 21.24 57.22
CA GLU A 139 -35.80 21.64 58.52
C GLU A 139 -35.38 20.68 59.63
N GLY A 140 -34.80 21.23 60.72
CA GLY A 140 -34.32 20.46 61.88
C GLY A 140 -32.79 20.31 61.95
N LEU A 141 -32.06 20.72 60.92
CA LEU A 141 -30.59 20.64 60.84
C LEU A 141 -29.90 21.77 61.62
N ARG A 142 -29.94 21.70 62.95
CA ARG A 142 -29.45 22.76 63.86
C ARG A 142 -27.93 22.81 64.05
N SER A 143 -27.21 21.72 63.79
CA SER A 143 -25.74 21.66 63.96
C SER A 143 -25.00 21.66 62.61
N LEU A 144 -25.65 22.04 61.51
CA LEU A 144 -25.08 21.90 60.17
C LEU A 144 -23.95 22.91 59.94
N GLY A 145 -22.77 22.40 59.57
CA GLY A 145 -21.62 23.17 59.16
C GLY A 145 -21.30 23.04 57.65
N ILE A 146 -21.68 21.93 57.02
CA ILE A 146 -21.51 21.71 55.57
C ILE A 146 -22.79 21.15 54.96
N LEU A 147 -23.29 21.82 53.92
CA LEU A 147 -24.34 21.35 53.03
C LEU A 147 -23.80 21.29 51.60
N ASP A 148 -23.60 20.07 51.09
CA ASP A 148 -23.02 19.82 49.78
C ASP A 148 -24.06 19.31 48.79
N LEU A 149 -24.39 20.17 47.81
CA LEU A 149 -25.43 20.00 46.79
C LEU A 149 -24.86 20.09 45.36
N ARG A 150 -23.55 19.87 45.21
CA ARG A 150 -22.82 19.94 43.94
C ARG A 150 -23.30 18.91 42.91
N GLU A 151 -23.04 19.16 41.63
CA GLU A 151 -23.33 18.23 40.51
C GLU A 151 -24.80 17.78 40.42
N ASN A 152 -25.73 18.65 40.82
CA ASN A 152 -27.16 18.41 40.70
C ASN A 152 -27.75 19.14 39.47
N LYS A 153 -29.07 19.25 39.39
CA LYS A 153 -29.80 19.84 38.26
C LYS A 153 -30.68 21.02 38.68
N ILE A 154 -30.40 21.62 39.85
CA ILE A 154 -31.19 22.68 40.45
C ILE A 154 -31.17 23.89 39.52
N ARG A 155 -32.35 24.45 39.20
CA ARG A 155 -32.49 25.58 38.25
C ARG A 155 -32.79 26.94 38.89
N VAL A 156 -33.41 26.92 40.06
CA VAL A 156 -33.85 28.10 40.82
C VAL A 156 -33.65 27.81 42.31
N LEU A 157 -33.07 28.74 43.05
CA LEU A 157 -33.13 28.72 44.51
C LEU A 157 -34.34 29.56 44.94
N ARG A 158 -35.35 28.89 45.50
CA ARG A 158 -36.62 29.50 45.93
C ARG A 158 -36.51 30.05 47.34
N LYS A 159 -37.31 31.08 47.68
CA LYS A 159 -37.37 31.54 49.08
C LYS A 159 -37.77 30.39 50.02
N GLY A 160 -37.14 30.32 51.19
CA GLY A 160 -37.43 29.33 52.23
C GLY A 160 -36.76 27.95 52.08
N VAL A 161 -35.95 27.68 51.04
CA VAL A 161 -35.30 26.35 50.89
C VAL A 161 -34.33 26.00 52.03
N PHE A 162 -33.66 26.98 52.64
CA PHE A 162 -32.73 26.78 53.77
C PHE A 162 -33.40 26.96 55.15
N LYS A 163 -34.70 27.22 55.18
CA LYS A 163 -35.48 27.42 56.40
C LYS A 163 -35.38 26.21 57.33
N GLY A 164 -35.12 26.48 58.60
CA GLY A 164 -34.95 25.44 59.63
C GLY A 164 -33.54 24.85 59.74
N ILE A 165 -32.58 25.33 58.95
CA ILE A 165 -31.14 25.24 59.25
C ILE A 165 -30.83 26.35 60.26
N VAL A 166 -30.95 26.04 61.55
CA VAL A 166 -30.77 27.03 62.64
C VAL A 166 -29.38 26.86 63.25
N GLY A 167 -28.38 27.51 62.65
CA GLY A 167 -27.04 27.59 63.24
C GLY A 167 -26.98 28.60 64.38
N ASN A 168 -26.15 28.32 65.40
CA ASN A 168 -25.75 29.31 66.39
C ASN A 168 -24.82 30.35 65.74
N GLU A 169 -24.77 31.59 66.23
CA GLU A 169 -23.95 32.69 65.63
C GLU A 169 -22.45 32.35 65.46
N PHE A 170 -21.93 31.45 66.29
CA PHE A 170 -20.53 31.00 66.25
C PHE A 170 -20.27 29.85 65.25
N GLN A 171 -21.31 29.29 64.64
CA GLN A 171 -21.22 28.13 63.76
C GLN A 171 -21.15 28.55 62.29
N ARG A 172 -20.00 28.28 61.66
CA ARG A 172 -19.78 28.54 60.24
C ARG A 172 -20.47 27.49 59.39
N LEU A 173 -21.43 27.92 58.57
CA LEU A 173 -22.07 27.10 57.55
C LEU A 173 -21.45 27.36 56.18
N ALA A 174 -21.08 26.27 55.49
CA ALA A 174 -20.66 26.24 54.10
C ALA A 174 -21.73 25.56 53.25
N ILE A 175 -22.18 26.25 52.18
CA ILE A 175 -23.14 25.70 51.21
C ILE A 175 -22.47 25.65 49.84
N THR A 176 -22.34 24.45 49.26
CA THR A 176 -21.71 24.22 47.95
C THR A 176 -22.74 23.76 46.91
N LEU A 177 -22.95 24.58 45.88
CA LEU A 177 -23.99 24.44 44.86
C LEU A 177 -23.44 24.46 43.43
N GLN A 178 -22.12 24.33 43.25
CA GLN A 178 -21.51 24.34 41.92
C GLN A 178 -21.93 23.16 41.03
N LEU A 179 -21.71 23.30 39.72
CA LEU A 179 -22.07 22.31 38.69
C LEU A 179 -23.58 21.99 38.71
N ASN A 180 -24.41 23.01 38.88
CA ASN A 180 -25.87 22.91 38.80
C ASN A 180 -26.39 23.59 37.51
N SER A 181 -27.60 24.12 37.49
CA SER A 181 -28.12 24.94 36.40
C SER A 181 -28.88 26.16 36.92
N ILE A 182 -28.46 26.69 38.08
CA ILE A 182 -29.09 27.79 38.79
C ILE A 182 -28.99 29.04 37.92
N SER A 183 -30.14 29.48 37.44
CA SER A 183 -30.30 30.66 36.59
C SER A 183 -30.87 31.86 37.34
N LYS A 184 -31.48 31.61 38.51
CA LYS A 184 -32.12 32.60 39.37
C LYS A 184 -32.01 32.19 40.84
N VAL A 185 -31.65 33.15 41.68
CA VAL A 185 -31.86 33.11 43.13
C VAL A 185 -33.00 34.07 43.42
N GLU A 186 -34.02 33.63 44.17
CA GLU A 186 -35.14 34.51 44.54
C GLU A 186 -34.76 35.48 45.66
N LYS A 187 -35.51 36.59 45.77
CA LYS A 187 -35.26 37.58 46.81
C LYS A 187 -35.52 36.97 48.19
N GLY A 188 -34.62 37.21 49.14
CA GLY A 188 -34.77 36.73 50.52
C GLY A 188 -34.61 35.22 50.71
N VAL A 189 -33.89 34.53 49.83
CA VAL A 189 -33.55 33.09 49.96
C VAL A 189 -32.74 32.81 51.24
N PHE A 190 -31.91 33.75 51.67
CA PHE A 190 -31.00 33.60 52.80
C PHE A 190 -31.48 34.29 54.09
N GLU A 191 -32.65 34.92 54.10
CA GLU A 191 -33.21 35.62 55.27
C GLU A 191 -33.46 34.67 56.46
N ASP A 192 -33.84 33.41 56.19
CA ASP A 192 -34.26 32.42 57.19
C ASP A 192 -33.11 31.48 57.65
N VAL A 193 -31.84 31.80 57.35
CA VAL A 193 -30.68 30.94 57.66
C VAL A 193 -29.48 31.74 58.16
N ALA A 194 -29.05 31.48 59.40
CA ALA A 194 -27.91 32.15 60.03
C ALA A 194 -26.59 31.40 59.81
N GLY A 195 -25.46 32.11 59.94
CA GLY A 195 -24.12 31.51 60.04
C GLY A 195 -23.44 31.13 58.71
N ILE A 196 -24.05 31.38 57.55
CA ILE A 196 -23.38 31.12 56.25
C ILE A 196 -22.17 32.04 56.08
N THR A 197 -20.97 31.48 56.12
CA THR A 197 -19.71 32.19 55.83
C THR A 197 -19.07 31.75 54.52
N LYS A 198 -19.49 30.63 53.93
CA LYS A 198 -19.02 30.16 52.62
C LYS A 198 -20.19 29.78 51.73
N LEU A 199 -20.28 30.42 50.57
CA LEU A 199 -21.30 30.15 49.56
C LEU A 199 -20.63 29.95 48.21
N ASP A 200 -20.75 28.76 47.65
CA ASP A 200 -20.26 28.43 46.32
C ASP A 200 -21.44 28.25 45.35
N LEU A 201 -21.60 29.22 44.45
CA LEU A 201 -22.59 29.26 43.36
C LEU A 201 -21.89 29.21 41.99
N SER A 202 -20.65 28.73 41.93
CA SER A 202 -19.87 28.69 40.70
C SER A 202 -20.40 27.66 39.69
N GLU A 203 -19.95 27.69 38.44
CA GLU A 203 -20.35 26.75 37.38
C GLU A 203 -21.88 26.60 37.25
N ASN A 204 -22.55 27.75 37.16
CA ASN A 204 -24.00 27.87 37.09
C ASN A 204 -24.41 28.81 35.94
N LYS A 205 -25.63 29.35 35.95
CA LYS A 205 -26.23 30.13 34.85
C LYS A 205 -26.73 31.50 35.31
N LEU A 206 -26.17 32.05 36.39
CA LEU A 206 -26.55 33.35 36.94
C LEU A 206 -26.16 34.48 35.97
N VAL A 207 -27.10 35.37 35.67
CA VAL A 207 -26.95 36.46 34.68
C VAL A 207 -26.68 37.82 35.34
N SER A 208 -27.05 37.95 36.61
CA SER A 208 -26.79 39.10 37.48
C SER A 208 -26.30 38.62 38.85
N PHE A 209 -25.86 39.54 39.69
CA PHE A 209 -25.60 39.25 41.10
C PHE A 209 -26.88 38.76 41.81
N PRO A 210 -26.80 37.71 42.65
CA PRO A 210 -27.91 37.30 43.49
C PRO A 210 -28.17 38.30 44.62
N ASP A 211 -29.40 38.30 45.14
CA ASP A 211 -29.69 38.89 46.45
C ASP A 211 -29.12 37.96 47.54
N LEU A 212 -28.25 38.52 48.39
CA LEU A 212 -27.56 37.82 49.48
C LEU A 212 -27.97 38.38 50.86
N GLN A 213 -29.06 39.14 50.92
CA GLN A 213 -29.61 39.64 52.18
C GLN A 213 -29.98 38.46 53.10
N GLY A 214 -29.42 38.45 54.31
CA GLY A 214 -29.51 37.36 55.29
C GLY A 214 -28.21 36.57 55.50
N LEU A 215 -27.24 36.64 54.57
CA LEU A 215 -25.88 36.15 54.84
C LEU A 215 -25.21 36.93 55.98
N ALA A 216 -24.20 36.34 56.61
CA ALA A 216 -23.40 37.01 57.63
C ALA A 216 -22.73 38.29 57.08
N GLU A 217 -22.62 39.35 57.90
CA GLU A 217 -22.00 40.62 57.47
C GLU A 217 -20.53 40.47 57.01
N ASN A 218 -19.88 39.40 57.47
CA ASN A 218 -18.52 39.00 57.14
C ASN A 218 -18.53 37.62 56.45
N VAL A 219 -18.61 37.60 55.12
CA VAL A 219 -18.50 36.35 54.34
C VAL A 219 -17.02 36.02 54.15
N GLU A 220 -16.64 34.76 54.37
CA GLU A 220 -15.27 34.28 54.19
C GLU A 220 -14.97 33.97 52.72
N ASN A 221 -15.88 33.27 52.04
CA ASN A 221 -15.74 32.94 50.63
C ASN A 221 -17.10 33.04 49.92
N LEU A 222 -17.18 33.90 48.89
CA LEU A 222 -18.27 33.96 47.93
C LEU A 222 -17.72 33.61 46.55
N ASN A 223 -18.07 32.43 46.04
CA ASN A 223 -17.63 31.94 44.75
C ASN A 223 -18.76 32.02 43.71
N LEU A 224 -18.57 32.84 42.67
CA LEU A 224 -19.46 33.04 41.53
C LEU A 224 -18.73 32.79 40.19
N HIS A 225 -17.58 32.09 40.23
CA HIS A 225 -16.82 31.60 39.07
C HIS A 225 -17.72 30.99 37.99
N ASN A 226 -17.37 31.17 36.71
CA ASN A 226 -17.98 30.49 35.55
C ASN A 226 -19.52 30.56 35.55
N ASN A 227 -20.04 31.78 35.58
CA ASN A 227 -21.45 32.11 35.40
C ASN A 227 -21.61 33.04 34.18
N LEU A 228 -22.79 33.65 34.01
CA LEU A 228 -23.13 34.55 32.89
C LEU A 228 -23.27 36.01 33.35
N ILE A 229 -22.69 36.38 34.50
CA ILE A 229 -22.87 37.69 35.12
C ILE A 229 -22.22 38.76 34.24
N TYR A 230 -23.03 39.69 33.71
CA TYR A 230 -22.54 40.87 33.01
C TYR A 230 -22.83 42.17 33.77
N ASP A 231 -23.87 42.20 34.60
CA ASP A 231 -24.25 43.39 35.36
C ASP A 231 -23.92 43.28 36.86
N LEU A 232 -23.24 44.32 37.34
CA LEU A 232 -22.80 44.51 38.72
C LEU A 232 -23.67 45.53 39.50
N THR A 233 -24.80 46.00 38.96
CA THR A 233 -25.64 47.04 39.62
C THR A 233 -26.00 46.66 41.05
N GLN A 234 -26.38 45.39 41.25
CA GLN A 234 -26.85 44.85 42.52
C GLN A 234 -25.73 44.57 43.54
N LEU A 235 -24.45 44.66 43.16
CA LEU A 235 -23.31 44.41 44.06
C LEU A 235 -23.35 45.28 45.32
N GLY A 236 -23.71 46.56 45.18
CA GLY A 236 -23.82 47.49 46.31
C GLY A 236 -25.10 47.34 47.15
N SER A 237 -26.05 46.51 46.72
CA SER A 237 -27.33 46.28 47.40
C SER A 237 -27.56 44.82 47.79
N MET A 238 -26.55 43.94 47.68
CA MET A 238 -26.67 42.50 47.95
C MET A 238 -26.73 42.14 49.44
N GLY A 239 -26.63 43.11 50.36
CA GLY A 239 -26.72 42.89 51.82
C GLY A 239 -25.40 42.54 52.52
N VAL A 240 -24.39 42.02 51.82
CA VAL A 240 -23.08 41.67 52.41
C VAL A 240 -22.11 42.86 52.38
N LYS A 241 -21.60 43.25 53.55
CA LYS A 241 -20.70 44.42 53.72
C LYS A 241 -19.22 44.07 53.55
N THR A 242 -18.79 42.92 54.07
CA THR A 242 -17.38 42.50 54.09
C THR A 242 -17.24 41.11 53.51
N ILE A 243 -16.30 40.94 52.57
CA ILE A 243 -15.99 39.65 51.95
C ILE A 243 -14.48 39.39 52.07
N THR A 244 -14.06 38.20 52.47
CA THR A 244 -12.63 37.88 52.53
C THR A 244 -12.10 37.43 51.17
N GLN A 245 -12.80 36.53 50.49
CA GLN A 245 -12.50 36.06 49.13
C GLN A 245 -13.76 36.16 48.26
N LEU A 246 -13.64 36.88 47.13
CA LEU A 246 -14.69 37.02 46.12
C LEU A 246 -14.18 36.54 44.76
N ASP A 247 -14.82 35.52 44.21
CA ASP A 247 -14.52 35.03 42.86
C ASP A 247 -15.63 35.37 41.86
N LEU A 248 -15.25 36.05 40.79
CA LEU A 248 -16.11 36.45 39.67
C LEU A 248 -15.45 36.09 38.32
N SER A 249 -14.50 35.16 38.34
CA SER A 249 -13.79 34.73 37.13
C SER A 249 -14.72 34.10 36.10
N TYR A 250 -14.30 34.08 34.83
CA TYR A 250 -15.02 33.40 33.73
C TYR A 250 -16.47 33.87 33.49
N ASN A 251 -16.82 35.09 33.92
CA ASN A 251 -18.12 35.70 33.71
C ASN A 251 -18.17 36.54 32.41
N LYS A 252 -19.08 37.53 32.32
CA LYS A 252 -19.30 38.40 31.15
C LYS A 252 -19.23 39.89 31.51
N ILE A 253 -18.53 40.23 32.60
CA ILE A 253 -18.39 41.60 33.10
C ILE A 253 -17.60 42.44 32.10
N ARG A 254 -18.19 43.56 31.63
CA ARG A 254 -17.55 44.50 30.68
C ARG A 254 -17.05 45.80 31.33
N THR A 255 -17.77 46.26 32.34
CA THR A 255 -17.54 47.56 32.98
C THR A 255 -17.57 47.42 34.49
N ILE A 256 -16.48 47.82 35.14
CA ILE A 256 -16.41 48.02 36.59
C ILE A 256 -16.51 49.52 36.87
N THR A 257 -17.13 49.91 37.99
CA THR A 257 -17.32 51.32 38.38
C THR A 257 -17.16 51.47 39.88
N SER A 258 -16.45 52.51 40.33
CA SER A 258 -16.06 52.71 41.74
C SER A 258 -17.24 52.70 42.70
N LYS A 259 -18.38 53.30 42.31
CA LYS A 259 -19.64 53.29 43.09
C LYS A 259 -20.15 51.88 43.44
N ARG A 260 -19.89 50.86 42.62
CA ARG A 260 -20.40 49.50 42.83
C ARG A 260 -19.52 48.69 43.78
N PHE A 261 -18.21 48.81 43.65
CA PHE A 261 -17.25 48.05 44.46
C PHE A 261 -16.91 48.73 45.80
N ASN A 262 -16.91 50.07 45.87
CA ASN A 262 -16.67 50.77 47.15
C ASN A 262 -17.81 50.57 48.18
N ALA A 263 -18.94 49.97 47.80
CA ALA A 263 -19.99 49.54 48.71
C ALA A 263 -19.63 48.26 49.51
N VAL A 264 -18.54 47.57 49.15
CA VAL A 264 -18.12 46.28 49.74
C VAL A 264 -16.64 46.34 50.14
N ASN A 265 -16.30 45.84 51.33
CA ASN A 265 -14.93 45.75 51.81
C ASN A 265 -14.35 44.36 51.53
N ILE A 266 -13.41 44.27 50.59
CA ILE A 266 -12.75 43.02 50.20
C ILE A 266 -11.42 42.87 50.95
N ARG A 267 -11.31 41.83 51.79
CA ARG A 267 -10.23 41.72 52.79
C ARG A 267 -8.99 40.92 52.39
N ARG A 268 -9.04 40.09 51.34
CA ARG A 268 -7.87 39.27 50.93
C ARG A 268 -7.75 39.10 49.42
N THR A 269 -8.79 38.62 48.75
CA THR A 269 -8.70 38.21 47.35
C THR A 269 -9.92 38.66 46.55
N LEU A 270 -9.69 39.27 45.38
CA LEU A 270 -10.71 39.51 44.36
C LEU A 270 -10.24 38.90 43.02
N ASN A 271 -11.03 37.97 42.49
CA ASN A 271 -10.80 37.39 41.17
C ASN A 271 -11.80 37.94 40.15
N LEU A 272 -11.30 38.69 39.16
CA LEU A 272 -12.03 39.22 38.01
C LEU A 272 -11.44 38.72 36.68
N ALA A 273 -10.63 37.67 36.71
CA ALA A 273 -9.96 37.13 35.53
C ALA A 273 -10.96 36.56 34.50
N ASN A 274 -10.53 36.42 33.24
CA ASN A 274 -11.32 35.79 32.17
C ASN A 274 -12.72 36.42 31.96
N ASN A 275 -12.80 37.75 32.10
CA ASN A 275 -14.00 38.56 31.83
C ASN A 275 -13.80 39.42 30.55
N GLU A 276 -14.69 40.40 30.32
CA GLU A 276 -14.63 41.29 29.17
C GLU A 276 -14.27 42.74 29.54
N ILE A 277 -13.63 42.97 30.70
CA ILE A 277 -13.40 44.30 31.26
C ILE A 277 -12.51 45.14 30.34
N THR A 278 -12.94 46.36 30.00
CA THR A 278 -12.22 47.24 29.05
C THR A 278 -11.34 48.30 29.69
N SER A 279 -11.60 48.69 30.94
CA SER A 279 -10.89 49.77 31.64
C SER A 279 -11.03 49.68 33.16
N ILE A 280 -10.01 50.15 33.88
CA ILE A 280 -10.04 50.26 35.35
C ILE A 280 -10.23 51.75 35.74
N PRO A 281 -11.33 52.12 36.42
CA PRO A 281 -11.60 53.50 36.83
C PRO A 281 -10.88 53.86 38.14
N GLU A 282 -10.92 55.15 38.49
CA GLU A 282 -10.34 55.70 39.72
C GLU A 282 -10.85 55.03 41.01
N GLY A 283 -9.96 54.71 41.94
CA GLY A 283 -10.30 54.37 43.32
C GLY A 283 -11.37 53.29 43.48
N PHE A 284 -11.43 52.30 42.56
CA PHE A 284 -12.58 51.40 42.47
C PHE A 284 -12.68 50.39 43.62
N LEU A 285 -11.62 50.27 44.42
CA LEU A 285 -11.51 49.44 45.62
C LEU A 285 -10.91 50.24 46.80
N GLU A 286 -11.15 51.55 46.84
CA GLU A 286 -10.55 52.44 47.86
C GLU A 286 -10.93 52.01 49.30
N ASN A 287 -12.13 51.45 49.47
CA ASN A 287 -12.63 50.90 50.74
C ASN A 287 -12.12 49.47 51.08
N SER A 288 -11.20 48.89 50.30
CA SER A 288 -10.65 47.54 50.48
C SER A 288 -9.15 47.53 50.82
N PRO A 289 -8.68 48.22 51.88
CA PRO A 289 -7.25 48.45 52.14
C PRO A 289 -6.47 47.19 52.53
N ARG A 290 -7.16 46.11 52.92
CA ARG A 290 -6.56 44.83 53.31
C ARG A 290 -6.38 43.85 52.16
N LEU A 291 -6.91 44.14 50.97
CA LEU A 291 -6.78 43.31 49.78
C LEU A 291 -5.30 42.99 49.50
N ASN A 292 -5.00 41.71 49.31
CA ASN A 292 -3.64 41.20 49.09
C ASN A 292 -3.46 40.81 47.60
N GLU A 293 -4.45 40.15 47.00
CA GLU A 293 -4.40 39.68 45.61
C GLU A 293 -5.57 40.21 44.77
N LEU A 294 -5.24 40.69 43.57
CA LEU A 294 -6.20 41.18 42.58
C LEU A 294 -5.91 40.56 41.20
N PHE A 295 -6.81 39.68 40.76
CA PHE A 295 -6.70 39.01 39.46
C PHE A 295 -7.56 39.73 38.41
N LEU A 296 -6.91 40.25 37.37
CA LEU A 296 -7.51 40.96 36.24
C LEU A 296 -7.01 40.45 34.89
N HIS A 297 -6.30 39.31 34.88
CA HIS A 297 -5.70 38.73 33.70
C HIS A 297 -6.75 38.18 32.72
N GLN A 298 -6.36 38.01 31.45
CA GLN A 298 -7.25 37.51 30.38
C GLN A 298 -8.55 38.32 30.23
N ASN A 299 -8.45 39.64 30.33
CA ASN A 299 -9.55 40.59 30.08
C ASN A 299 -9.30 41.37 28.78
N LYS A 300 -10.03 42.48 28.56
CA LYS A 300 -9.90 43.36 27.39
C LYS A 300 -9.38 44.75 27.78
N ILE A 301 -8.66 44.87 28.91
CA ILE A 301 -8.29 46.15 29.54
C ILE A 301 -7.34 46.91 28.62
N GLN A 302 -7.73 48.12 28.22
CA GLN A 302 -6.93 49.03 27.38
C GLN A 302 -6.38 50.22 28.17
N HIS A 303 -7.13 50.67 29.18
CA HIS A 303 -6.83 51.87 29.96
C HIS A 303 -6.94 51.59 31.46
N ILE A 304 -5.97 52.08 32.22
CA ILE A 304 -5.95 52.07 33.68
C ILE A 304 -5.89 53.53 34.12
N HIS A 305 -6.80 53.97 34.99
CA HIS A 305 -6.76 55.34 35.52
C HIS A 305 -5.53 55.57 36.41
N GLN A 306 -4.99 56.79 36.42
CA GLN A 306 -3.79 57.14 37.19
C GLN A 306 -3.91 56.79 38.68
N HIS A 307 -5.10 56.98 39.27
CA HIS A 307 -5.38 56.61 40.66
C HIS A 307 -6.28 55.37 40.79
N ALA A 308 -6.22 54.44 39.82
CA ALA A 308 -7.04 53.23 39.82
C ALA A 308 -6.86 52.35 41.07
N PHE A 309 -5.61 52.22 41.55
CA PHE A 309 -5.26 51.32 42.66
C PHE A 309 -5.22 52.00 44.04
N ARG A 310 -5.66 53.26 44.13
CA ARG A 310 -5.70 54.05 45.37
C ARG A 310 -6.43 53.31 46.50
N GLY A 311 -5.86 53.33 47.70
CA GLY A 311 -6.42 52.72 48.92
C GLY A 311 -5.95 51.28 49.20
N MET A 312 -5.52 50.50 48.21
CA MET A 312 -5.13 49.09 48.35
C MET A 312 -3.71 48.90 48.93
N ASN A 313 -3.49 49.42 50.13
CA ASN A 313 -2.18 49.50 50.80
C ASN A 313 -1.49 48.14 51.05
N ASN A 314 -2.23 47.03 51.11
CA ASN A 314 -1.69 45.69 51.38
C ASN A 314 -1.55 44.80 50.12
N LEU A 315 -1.76 45.35 48.92
CA LEU A 315 -1.75 44.56 47.69
C LEU A 315 -0.34 44.06 47.37
N GLN A 316 -0.13 42.74 47.36
CA GLN A 316 1.13 42.06 47.06
C GLN A 316 1.13 41.44 45.66
N GLY A 317 0.00 40.91 45.19
CA GLY A 317 -0.13 40.25 43.90
C GLY A 317 -1.10 41.00 42.97
N LEU A 318 -0.59 41.55 41.87
CA LEU A 318 -1.40 42.21 40.84
C LEU A 318 -1.19 41.54 39.48
N TYR A 319 -2.25 40.91 38.96
CA TYR A 319 -2.19 40.06 37.78
C TYR A 319 -2.97 40.70 36.63
N LEU A 320 -2.26 41.38 35.72
CA LEU A 320 -2.80 42.14 34.59
C LEU A 320 -2.41 41.56 33.21
N PHE A 321 -1.80 40.38 33.17
CA PHE A 321 -1.32 39.75 31.94
C PHE A 321 -2.44 39.35 30.98
N LYS A 322 -2.11 39.18 29.68
CA LYS A 322 -3.08 38.83 28.62
C LYS A 322 -4.25 39.84 28.56
N ASN A 323 -3.91 41.13 28.53
CA ASN A 323 -4.85 42.24 28.34
C ASN A 323 -4.46 43.04 27.06
N LYS A 324 -4.91 44.29 26.93
CA LYS A 324 -4.64 45.19 25.80
C LYS A 324 -4.06 46.53 26.24
N ILE A 325 -3.32 46.55 27.35
CA ILE A 325 -2.76 47.78 27.93
C ILE A 325 -1.62 48.28 27.02
N LYS A 326 -1.66 49.56 26.66
CA LYS A 326 -0.68 50.21 25.76
C LYS A 326 0.38 51.02 26.48
N SER A 327 0.01 51.64 27.60
CA SER A 327 0.84 52.53 28.41
C SER A 327 0.31 52.57 29.85
N LEU A 328 1.12 53.12 30.76
CA LEU A 328 0.78 53.40 32.15
C LEU A 328 0.94 54.90 32.40
N TYR A 329 0.19 55.45 33.35
CA TYR A 329 0.36 56.85 33.77
C TYR A 329 1.38 56.97 34.91
N ASP A 330 1.92 58.17 35.12
CA ASP A 330 2.80 58.47 36.24
C ASP A 330 2.15 58.13 37.58
N GLU A 331 2.92 57.54 38.50
CA GLU A 331 2.46 57.20 39.86
C GLU A 331 1.27 56.20 39.92
N THR A 332 0.97 55.46 38.83
CA THR A 332 -0.13 54.46 38.76
C THR A 332 -0.11 53.44 39.91
N PHE A 333 1.08 53.04 40.38
CA PHE A 333 1.27 52.07 41.46
C PHE A 333 1.68 52.71 42.80
N SER A 334 1.51 54.03 42.94
CA SER A 334 1.85 54.77 44.16
C SER A 334 1.07 54.26 45.38
N GLY A 335 1.76 54.14 46.51
CA GLY A 335 1.21 53.67 47.78
C GLY A 335 1.07 52.14 47.94
N LEU A 336 1.32 51.34 46.89
CA LEU A 336 1.19 49.88 46.92
C LEU A 336 2.41 49.17 47.52
N VAL A 337 2.22 47.93 47.99
CA VAL A 337 3.23 47.07 48.64
C VAL A 337 3.43 45.78 47.81
N LEU A 338 3.56 45.93 46.49
CA LEU A 338 3.61 44.79 45.56
C LEU A 338 4.84 43.90 45.80
N SER A 339 4.62 42.59 45.69
CA SER A 339 5.66 41.56 45.61
C SER A 339 5.83 41.07 44.18
N ASN A 340 4.72 40.85 43.45
CA ASN A 340 4.72 40.40 42.06
C ASN A 340 3.69 41.20 41.23
N LEU A 341 4.12 41.70 40.07
CA LEU A 341 3.31 42.42 39.10
C LEU A 341 3.42 41.76 37.72
N PHE A 342 2.33 41.16 37.26
CA PHE A 342 2.29 40.48 35.96
C PHE A 342 1.66 41.38 34.89
N LEU A 343 2.48 41.94 34.01
CA LEU A 343 2.09 42.80 32.88
C LEU A 343 2.39 42.15 31.51
N HIS A 344 2.88 40.91 31.50
CA HIS A 344 3.27 40.20 30.27
C HIS A 344 2.08 39.97 29.33
N SER A 345 2.36 39.78 28.03
CA SER A 345 1.31 39.53 27.03
C SER A 345 0.27 40.66 26.94
N ASN A 346 0.71 41.92 27.05
CA ASN A 346 -0.08 43.11 26.73
C ASN A 346 0.39 43.67 25.37
N ILE A 347 0.27 44.99 25.13
CA ILE A 347 0.69 45.65 23.89
C ILE A 347 1.54 46.90 24.16
N PHE A 348 2.45 46.82 25.14
CA PHE A 348 3.42 47.88 25.44
C PHE A 348 4.51 47.94 24.36
N VAL A 349 4.55 49.03 23.58
CA VAL A 349 5.63 49.29 22.60
C VAL A 349 6.72 50.19 23.19
N ASN A 350 6.33 51.28 23.87
CA ASN A 350 7.24 52.21 24.51
C ASN A 350 6.90 52.29 26.01
N LEU A 351 7.90 52.11 26.86
CA LEU A 351 7.78 52.24 28.32
C LEU A 351 8.30 53.60 28.76
N THR A 352 7.39 54.53 29.05
CA THR A 352 7.67 55.94 29.37
C THR A 352 6.95 56.38 30.64
N GLY A 353 7.41 57.48 31.24
CA GLY A 353 6.83 58.05 32.47
C GLY A 353 7.45 57.46 33.74
N THR A 354 6.73 57.50 34.85
CA THR A 354 7.18 57.15 36.21
C THR A 354 6.12 56.33 36.99
N PRO A 355 5.60 55.22 36.44
CA PRO A 355 4.44 54.51 37.04
C PRO A 355 4.72 53.86 38.40
N PHE A 356 5.99 53.57 38.73
CA PHE A 356 6.41 52.97 40.01
C PHE A 356 6.80 53.99 41.08
N LYS A 357 6.86 55.28 40.74
CA LYS A 357 7.17 56.35 41.69
C LYS A 357 6.12 56.39 42.80
N GLY A 358 6.58 56.42 44.06
CA GLY A 358 5.72 56.36 45.25
C GLY A 358 5.30 54.96 45.70
N ILE A 359 5.78 53.87 45.08
CA ILE A 359 5.56 52.51 45.58
C ILE A 359 6.24 52.31 46.95
N LYS A 360 5.58 51.64 47.90
CA LYS A 360 6.09 51.43 49.26
C LYS A 360 7.02 50.22 49.38
N ASN A 361 6.78 49.17 48.58
CA ASN A 361 7.73 48.07 48.43
C ASN A 361 8.46 48.18 47.09
N ALA A 362 9.69 48.68 47.15
CA ALA A 362 10.52 48.87 45.98
C ALA A 362 11.16 47.56 45.46
N ALA A 363 10.98 46.42 46.13
CA ALA A 363 11.58 45.13 45.76
C ALA A 363 10.64 44.19 44.95
N ALA A 364 9.65 44.74 44.25
CA ALA A 364 8.68 43.97 43.48
C ALA A 364 9.28 43.29 42.23
N ASN A 365 8.85 42.07 41.91
CA ASN A 365 9.14 41.43 40.61
C ASN A 365 8.14 41.91 39.55
N VAL A 366 8.63 42.35 38.40
CA VAL A 366 7.82 42.91 37.31
C VAL A 366 8.00 42.09 36.04
N TYR A 367 6.93 41.47 35.55
CA TYR A 367 6.95 40.63 34.36
C TYR A 367 6.37 41.39 33.16
N LEU A 368 7.22 41.77 32.21
CA LEU A 368 6.92 42.60 31.02
C LEU A 368 7.18 41.90 29.68
N PHE A 369 7.61 40.64 29.66
CA PHE A 369 7.78 39.84 28.44
C PHE A 369 6.48 39.68 27.61
N ALA A 370 6.59 39.17 26.40
CA ALA A 370 5.54 39.03 25.39
C ALA A 370 4.78 40.34 25.07
N ASN A 371 5.45 41.51 25.13
CA ASN A 371 4.85 42.82 24.84
C ASN A 371 5.33 43.48 23.55
N GLY A 372 6.54 43.18 23.07
CA GLY A 372 7.15 43.87 21.93
C GLY A 372 7.70 45.26 22.27
N VAL A 373 8.24 45.43 23.48
CA VAL A 373 8.83 46.70 23.93
C VAL A 373 10.06 47.03 23.09
N ALA A 374 10.04 48.17 22.41
CA ALA A 374 11.13 48.70 21.62
C ALA A 374 12.01 49.67 22.42
N HIS A 375 11.39 50.56 23.20
CA HIS A 375 12.06 51.65 23.93
C HIS A 375 11.66 51.68 25.40
N MET A 376 12.62 51.97 26.29
CA MET A 376 12.39 52.13 27.73
C MET A 376 13.11 53.37 28.26
N SER A 377 12.36 54.39 28.70
CA SER A 377 12.93 55.63 29.22
C SER A 377 13.62 55.42 30.57
N ASN A 378 14.69 56.18 30.84
CA ASN A 378 15.47 56.15 32.09
C ASN A 378 14.59 56.15 33.36
N ASP A 379 13.55 56.99 33.39
CA ASP A 379 12.72 57.20 34.57
C ASP A 379 11.61 56.16 34.74
N PHE A 380 11.40 55.25 33.77
CA PHE A 380 10.29 54.29 33.80
C PHE A 380 10.36 53.37 35.03
N LEU A 381 11.56 52.96 35.42
CA LEU A 381 11.81 52.10 36.58
C LEU A 381 12.07 52.88 37.88
N SER A 382 11.95 54.21 37.87
CA SER A 382 12.14 55.04 39.07
C SER A 382 11.13 54.70 40.16
N GLY A 383 11.61 54.53 41.39
CA GLY A 383 10.84 54.03 42.53
C GLY A 383 11.00 52.53 42.81
N LEU A 384 11.55 51.75 41.87
CA LEU A 384 12.01 50.38 42.14
C LEU A 384 13.45 50.40 42.68
N ALA A 385 13.76 49.48 43.59
CA ALA A 385 15.07 49.36 44.23
C ALA A 385 15.86 48.19 43.62
N LYS A 386 17.18 48.20 43.85
CA LYS A 386 18.15 47.19 43.36
C LYS A 386 17.76 45.71 43.49
N LYS A 387 16.91 45.35 44.47
CA LYS A 387 16.44 43.97 44.69
C LYS A 387 15.25 43.56 43.82
N ALA A 388 14.55 44.50 43.17
CA ALA A 388 13.50 44.19 42.22
C ALA A 388 14.08 43.58 40.93
N SER A 389 13.36 42.62 40.36
CA SER A 389 13.68 42.01 39.07
C SER A 389 12.66 42.42 38.01
N VAL A 390 13.12 42.73 36.80
CA VAL A 390 12.28 43.15 35.67
C VAL A 390 12.52 42.21 34.49
N ALA A 391 11.60 41.27 34.26
CA ALA A 391 11.71 40.28 33.19
C ALA A 391 11.10 40.83 31.89
N VAL A 392 11.91 41.03 30.85
CA VAL A 392 11.50 41.65 29.57
C VAL A 392 12.18 40.97 28.38
N ASP A 393 11.52 40.93 27.22
CA ASP A 393 12.12 40.40 25.99
C ASP A 393 13.16 41.40 25.44
N CYS A 394 14.41 41.25 25.89
CA CYS A 394 15.49 42.16 25.51
C CYS A 394 15.84 42.14 24.01
N LYS A 395 15.29 41.22 23.22
CA LYS A 395 15.51 41.12 21.78
C LYS A 395 14.76 42.19 20.97
N THR A 396 13.63 42.70 21.47
CA THR A 396 12.91 43.80 20.82
C THR A 396 13.42 45.17 21.26
N LEU A 397 14.16 45.22 22.38
CA LEU A 397 14.70 46.44 22.96
C LEU A 397 15.83 47.02 22.10
N LEU A 398 15.67 48.26 21.64
CA LEU A 398 16.66 48.97 20.82
C LEU A 398 17.68 49.73 21.68
N ASP A 399 17.27 50.18 22.87
CA ASP A 399 18.03 50.97 23.82
C ASP A 399 17.76 50.51 25.26
N LEU A 400 18.83 50.37 26.06
CA LEU A 400 18.73 50.14 27.51
C LEU A 400 18.76 51.50 28.22
N PRO A 401 17.91 51.72 29.24
CA PRO A 401 17.96 52.94 30.05
C PRO A 401 19.31 53.10 30.76
N HIS A 402 19.74 54.34 30.95
CA HIS A 402 20.94 54.68 31.72
C HIS A 402 20.67 54.50 33.21
N LEU A 403 20.80 53.25 33.69
CA LEU A 403 20.53 52.84 35.06
C LEU A 403 21.74 53.11 35.99
N GLY A 404 21.48 53.77 37.13
CA GLY A 404 22.46 53.97 38.20
C GLY A 404 22.68 52.71 39.07
N ILE A 405 23.65 52.77 39.99
CA ILE A 405 24.12 51.62 40.81
C ILE A 405 23.04 51.01 41.72
N GLU A 406 21.98 51.76 42.04
CA GLU A 406 20.84 51.34 42.89
C GLU A 406 19.61 50.85 42.10
N SER A 407 19.71 50.79 40.77
CA SER A 407 18.60 50.42 39.87
C SER A 407 18.22 48.93 39.95
N PRO A 408 16.96 48.57 39.64
CA PRO A 408 16.52 47.17 39.61
C PRO A 408 17.25 46.34 38.54
N GLN A 409 17.28 45.03 38.74
CA GLN A 409 17.90 44.09 37.81
C GLN A 409 16.97 43.80 36.62
N ILE A 410 17.32 44.28 35.43
CA ILE A 410 16.69 43.83 34.18
C ILE A 410 17.18 42.40 33.87
N VAL A 411 16.23 41.48 33.64
CA VAL A 411 16.49 40.07 33.40
C VAL A 411 16.04 39.68 32.00
N CYS A 412 17.02 39.46 31.13
CA CYS A 412 16.86 38.90 29.79
C CYS A 412 17.02 37.37 29.86
N ALA A 413 16.07 36.60 29.34
CA ALA A 413 16.16 35.14 29.13
C ALA A 413 16.90 34.38 30.27
N PRO A 414 16.31 34.27 31.47
CA PRO A 414 17.04 33.93 32.70
C PRO A 414 17.71 32.56 32.64
N TYR A 415 19.03 32.58 32.81
CA TYR A 415 19.82 31.41 33.20
C TYR A 415 19.56 31.00 34.66
N HIS A 416 19.12 31.95 35.51
CA HIS A 416 18.67 31.71 36.87
C HIS A 416 17.26 32.27 37.07
N LEU A 417 16.33 31.37 37.33
CA LEU A 417 14.91 31.65 37.48
C LEU A 417 14.52 31.60 38.96
N SER A 418 13.86 32.65 39.45
CA SER A 418 13.23 32.66 40.78
C SER A 418 11.80 32.11 40.69
N TRP A 419 11.43 31.26 41.65
CA TRP A 419 10.07 30.76 41.79
C TRP A 419 9.13 31.88 42.24
N VAL A 420 8.04 32.06 41.50
CA VAL A 420 6.83 32.75 41.97
C VAL A 420 6.12 31.79 42.92
N VAL A 421 6.37 31.95 44.20
CA VAL A 421 5.76 31.09 45.24
C VAL A 421 4.31 31.48 45.53
N GLY A 422 3.56 30.57 46.16
CA GLY A 422 2.31 30.92 46.83
C GLY A 422 1.06 31.02 45.94
N GLN A 423 1.11 30.51 44.70
CA GLN A 423 0.08 30.72 43.68
C GLN A 423 -1.15 29.82 43.91
N LYS A 424 -2.34 30.37 43.71
CA LYS A 424 -3.59 29.59 43.69
C LYS A 424 -3.68 28.73 42.42
N HIS A 425 -4.41 27.61 42.51
CA HIS A 425 -4.54 26.64 41.40
C HIS A 425 -4.92 27.28 40.06
N GLU A 426 -5.97 28.11 40.02
CA GLU A 426 -6.40 28.80 38.79
C GLU A 426 -5.29 29.67 38.18
N VAL A 427 -4.53 30.34 39.04
CA VAL A 427 -3.44 31.25 38.67
C VAL A 427 -2.27 30.45 38.11
N ALA A 428 -1.92 29.33 38.76
CA ALA A 428 -0.91 28.41 38.28
C ALA A 428 -1.27 27.84 36.90
N MET A 429 -2.54 27.51 36.66
CA MET A 429 -3.00 27.05 35.34
C MET A 429 -3.01 28.18 34.29
N ALA A 430 -3.37 29.41 34.67
CA ALA A 430 -3.28 30.57 33.79
C ALA A 430 -1.81 30.96 33.47
N LEU A 431 -0.89 30.76 34.40
CA LEU A 431 0.55 30.94 34.22
C LEU A 431 1.15 29.81 33.36
N ARG A 432 0.75 28.54 33.53
CA ARG A 432 1.12 27.43 32.62
C ARG A 432 0.74 27.74 31.16
N LYS A 433 -0.50 28.19 30.92
CA LYS A 433 -0.98 28.74 29.64
C LYS A 433 -0.20 29.95 29.12
N SER A 434 0.64 30.55 29.95
CA SER A 434 1.44 31.74 29.67
C SER A 434 2.94 31.48 29.80
N GLY A 435 3.36 30.22 29.57
CA GLY A 435 4.76 29.86 29.45
C GLY A 435 5.53 29.71 30.76
N PHE A 436 4.84 29.43 31.86
CA PHE A 436 5.47 28.94 33.09
C PHE A 436 5.34 27.41 33.16
N ARG A 437 6.19 26.76 33.95
CA ARG A 437 5.84 25.49 34.61
C ARG A 437 5.45 25.80 36.05
N CYS A 438 4.55 25.01 36.64
CA CYS A 438 4.13 25.19 38.02
C CYS A 438 4.05 23.84 38.72
N GLU A 439 4.59 23.77 39.93
CA GLU A 439 4.68 22.58 40.77
C GLU A 439 3.86 22.81 42.04
N MET A 440 3.06 21.82 42.45
CA MET A 440 2.25 21.91 43.66
C MET A 440 3.13 21.65 44.88
N ARG A 441 3.11 22.56 45.86
CA ARG A 441 3.87 22.44 47.11
C ARG A 441 3.02 21.86 48.23
N TYR A 442 1.79 22.35 48.35
CA TYR A 442 0.75 21.87 49.26
C TYR A 442 -0.64 22.01 48.60
N VAL A 443 -1.70 21.55 49.26
CA VAL A 443 -3.08 21.67 48.74
C VAL A 443 -3.41 23.14 48.48
N ASP A 444 -3.77 23.45 47.22
CA ASP A 444 -4.03 24.80 46.69
C ASP A 444 -2.89 25.82 46.87
N ASP A 445 -1.64 25.35 46.91
CA ASP A 445 -0.43 26.17 46.99
C ASP A 445 0.61 25.72 45.96
N TRP A 446 0.86 26.57 44.97
CA TRP A 446 1.67 26.25 43.79
C TRP A 446 2.85 27.22 43.64
N ASP A 447 4.03 26.69 43.38
CA ASP A 447 5.20 27.48 43.02
C ASP A 447 5.34 27.44 41.47
N CYS A 448 5.46 28.60 40.82
CA CYS A 448 5.56 28.73 39.36
C CYS A 448 6.91 29.31 38.92
N ILE A 449 7.45 28.83 37.81
CA ILE A 449 8.74 29.26 37.26
C ILE A 449 8.66 29.39 35.74
N LEU A 450 9.18 30.49 35.19
CA LEU A 450 9.08 30.84 33.78
C LEU A 450 9.89 29.87 32.91
N CYS A 451 9.36 29.44 31.76
CA CYS A 451 10.10 28.58 30.84
C CYS A 451 11.19 29.38 30.10
N SER A 452 12.39 28.82 30.06
CA SER A 452 13.58 29.39 29.43
C SER A 452 13.57 29.24 27.91
N ALA A 453 14.43 30.00 27.22
CA ALA A 453 14.64 29.85 25.78
C ALA A 453 14.92 28.39 25.39
N GLY A 454 14.45 27.99 24.20
CA GLY A 454 14.43 26.61 23.72
C GLY A 454 13.30 25.75 24.30
N THR A 455 12.53 26.27 25.25
CA THR A 455 11.36 25.59 25.85
C THR A 455 10.11 26.47 25.85
N TYR A 456 8.94 25.86 26.05
CA TYR A 456 7.65 26.54 26.19
C TYR A 456 6.80 25.90 27.28
N GLY A 457 5.89 26.67 27.88
CA GLY A 457 4.91 26.15 28.85
C GLY A 457 3.72 25.52 28.16
N ASP A 458 3.17 24.48 28.77
CA ASP A 458 2.08 23.66 28.27
C ASP A 458 1.07 23.47 29.42
N GLU A 459 -0.23 23.33 29.11
CA GLU A 459 -1.27 23.17 30.13
C GLU A 459 -1.28 21.75 30.71
N GLU A 460 -1.13 20.75 29.85
CA GLU A 460 -1.23 19.33 30.18
C GLU A 460 0.07 18.80 30.80
N LYS A 461 1.22 19.38 30.44
CA LYS A 461 2.53 18.92 30.92
C LYS A 461 3.03 19.73 32.10
N GLU A 462 3.46 19.02 33.14
CA GLU A 462 3.98 19.61 34.37
C GLU A 462 5.32 20.34 34.17
N ASN A 463 6.08 19.97 33.14
CA ASN A 463 7.39 20.52 32.82
C ASN A 463 7.37 21.33 31.51
N CYS A 464 8.24 22.35 31.44
CA CYS A 464 8.50 23.10 30.20
C CYS A 464 8.91 22.14 29.07
N VAL A 465 8.25 22.27 27.93
CA VAL A 465 8.41 21.38 26.79
C VAL A 465 9.51 21.90 25.88
N THR A 466 10.46 21.06 25.49
CA THR A 466 11.54 21.44 24.56
C THR A 466 11.04 21.59 23.13
N CYS A 467 11.59 22.56 22.41
CA CYS A 467 11.35 22.68 20.97
C CYS A 467 11.99 21.50 20.22
N SER A 468 11.14 20.75 19.51
CA SER A 468 11.54 19.54 18.78
C SER A 468 12.44 19.85 17.58
N ALA A 469 13.33 18.93 17.24
CA ALA A 469 14.15 19.02 16.04
C ALA A 469 13.30 19.12 14.76
N GLY A 470 13.83 19.83 13.76
CA GLY A 470 13.07 20.31 12.61
C GLY A 470 12.98 21.83 12.61
N GLY A 471 11.99 22.44 11.95
CA GLY A 471 11.91 23.90 11.84
C GLY A 471 11.29 24.58 13.06
N PHE A 472 11.74 24.28 14.28
CA PHE A 472 11.24 24.91 15.51
C PHE A 472 12.37 25.42 16.42
N TYR A 473 12.18 26.61 16.98
CA TYR A 473 13.05 27.21 17.98
C TYR A 473 12.22 28.02 18.99
N GLN A 474 12.82 28.45 20.10
CA GLN A 474 12.23 29.47 20.96
C GLN A 474 13.30 30.37 21.56
N ASP A 475 13.19 31.67 21.32
CA ASP A 475 14.13 32.71 21.75
C ASP A 475 13.51 33.73 22.73
N ASP A 476 12.17 33.76 22.85
CA ASP A 476 11.47 34.56 23.85
C ASP A 476 11.24 33.74 25.13
N MET A 477 11.05 34.44 26.24
CA MET A 477 10.60 33.82 27.50
C MET A 477 9.09 33.62 27.52
N GLY A 478 8.60 32.71 28.37
CA GLY A 478 7.18 32.69 28.73
C GLY A 478 6.24 32.42 27.56
N GLN A 479 6.70 31.67 26.56
CA GLN A 479 5.89 31.30 25.41
C GLN A 479 5.14 29.98 25.68
N SER A 480 3.98 29.83 25.02
CA SER A 480 3.16 28.61 25.08
C SER A 480 3.28 27.72 23.83
N LYS A 481 4.24 28.03 22.94
CA LYS A 481 4.58 27.28 21.73
C LYS A 481 5.97 27.68 21.25
N CYS A 482 6.59 26.86 20.40
CA CYS A 482 7.78 27.24 19.65
C CYS A 482 7.44 28.19 18.49
N LYS A 483 8.42 28.99 18.07
CA LYS A 483 8.42 29.70 16.79
C LYS A 483 8.85 28.74 15.67
N GLU A 484 8.40 29.02 14.47
CA GLU A 484 8.78 28.28 13.26
C GLU A 484 10.01 28.91 12.61
N CYS A 485 10.94 28.09 12.14
CA CYS A 485 12.05 28.52 11.28
C CYS A 485 11.53 29.10 9.96
N ASN A 486 12.35 29.92 9.30
CA ASN A 486 12.08 30.46 7.98
C ASN A 486 12.01 29.37 6.90
N MET A 487 11.39 29.69 5.75
CA MET A 487 11.36 28.79 4.59
C MET A 487 12.78 28.33 4.23
N GLY A 488 12.95 27.03 3.95
CA GLY A 488 14.26 26.48 3.59
C GLY A 488 15.27 26.36 4.73
N THR A 489 14.88 26.56 6.00
CA THR A 489 15.77 26.35 7.17
C THR A 489 15.18 25.39 8.20
N PHE A 490 16.05 24.74 8.99
CA PHE A 490 15.70 23.75 10.02
C PHE A 490 16.74 23.69 11.14
N VAL A 491 16.36 23.11 12.28
CA VAL A 491 17.24 22.75 13.40
C VAL A 491 17.54 21.26 13.35
N HIS A 492 18.82 20.90 13.30
CA HIS A 492 19.28 19.51 13.42
C HIS A 492 19.13 19.00 14.87
N PRO A 493 18.84 17.71 15.14
CA PRO A 493 18.71 17.18 16.51
C PRO A 493 19.85 17.56 17.46
N ASN A 494 21.10 17.55 17.00
CA ASN A 494 22.28 17.92 17.80
C ASN A 494 22.27 19.39 18.28
N ASN A 495 21.46 20.25 17.67
CA ASN A 495 21.34 21.68 17.99
C ASN A 495 20.04 21.97 18.77
N THR A 496 19.41 20.95 19.36
CA THR A 496 18.20 21.11 20.19
C THR A 496 18.53 21.07 21.69
N PRO A 497 17.81 21.83 22.53
CA PRO A 497 16.74 22.77 22.19
C PRO A 497 17.28 24.06 21.54
N ALA A 498 16.66 24.50 20.44
CA ALA A 498 17.10 25.70 19.72
C ALA A 498 16.62 26.99 20.42
N THR A 499 17.57 27.81 20.85
CA THR A 499 17.34 29.03 21.65
C THR A 499 17.33 30.32 20.82
N SER A 500 17.51 30.23 19.50
CA SER A 500 17.66 31.40 18.60
C SER A 500 17.21 31.05 17.18
N PRO A 501 16.72 32.01 16.36
CA PRO A 501 16.53 31.79 14.93
C PRO A 501 17.84 31.45 14.22
N THR A 502 19.00 31.84 14.75
CA THR A 502 20.31 31.46 14.20
C THR A 502 20.63 29.97 14.36
N SER A 503 19.89 29.24 15.20
CA SER A 503 19.94 27.77 15.25
C SER A 503 19.26 27.11 14.05
N CYS A 504 18.43 27.84 13.30
CA CYS A 504 17.83 27.38 12.04
C CYS A 504 18.88 27.46 10.91
N GLN A 505 19.55 26.36 10.62
CA GLN A 505 20.50 26.24 9.50
C GLN A 505 19.77 25.97 8.17
N ALA A 506 20.43 26.25 7.04
CA ALA A 506 19.89 25.95 5.71
C ALA A 506 19.56 24.45 5.53
N CYS A 507 18.47 24.15 4.83
CA CYS A 507 18.05 22.79 4.58
C CYS A 507 19.04 21.99 3.71
N PRO A 508 19.14 20.66 3.89
CA PRO A 508 20.14 19.84 3.21
C PRO A 508 19.97 19.81 1.68
N GLN A 509 21.04 19.49 0.95
CA GLN A 509 21.00 19.34 -0.50
C GLN A 509 19.93 18.34 -0.97
N GLY A 510 19.32 18.62 -2.14
CA GLY A 510 18.24 17.81 -2.71
C GLY A 510 16.85 18.05 -2.10
N THR A 511 16.70 19.03 -1.20
CA THR A 511 15.41 19.43 -0.61
C THR A 511 14.81 20.66 -1.28
N ASN A 512 13.51 20.86 -1.09
CA ASN A 512 12.78 22.04 -1.53
C ASN A 512 12.96 23.21 -0.54
N SER A 513 13.76 24.20 -0.91
CA SER A 513 13.94 25.44 -0.13
C SER A 513 12.66 26.31 -0.05
N GLY A 514 11.65 26.03 -0.88
CA GLY A 514 10.34 26.68 -0.85
C GLY A 514 9.38 26.12 0.21
N ASP A 515 9.78 25.12 1.00
CA ASP A 515 8.97 24.53 2.08
C ASP A 515 9.47 24.94 3.48
N LYS A 516 8.57 24.89 4.48
CA LYS A 516 8.97 24.89 5.89
C LYS A 516 9.42 23.50 6.32
N ALA A 517 10.54 23.43 7.04
CA ALA A 517 10.85 22.27 7.84
C ALA A 517 9.82 22.17 8.99
N MET A 518 9.07 21.08 9.07
CA MET A 518 8.22 20.77 10.24
C MET A 518 9.05 19.91 11.20
N TYR A 519 8.54 18.79 11.72
CA TYR A 519 9.27 17.88 12.62
C TYR A 519 10.34 17.01 11.91
N ARG A 520 10.93 17.51 10.82
CA ARG A 520 11.93 16.87 9.94
C ARG A 520 12.63 17.96 9.12
N ALA A 521 13.76 17.69 8.49
CA ALA A 521 14.32 18.64 7.51
C ALA A 521 13.37 18.81 6.31
N CYS A 522 13.53 19.88 5.53
CA CYS A 522 12.69 20.19 4.35
C CYS A 522 12.41 18.97 3.46
N SER A 523 11.25 18.95 2.81
CA SER A 523 10.85 17.86 1.91
C SER A 523 11.84 17.70 0.76
N CYS A 524 12.02 16.49 0.25
CA CYS A 524 12.85 16.24 -0.92
C CYS A 524 12.22 16.88 -2.18
N LEU A 525 13.06 17.21 -3.16
CA LEU A 525 12.58 17.59 -4.50
C LEU A 525 11.83 16.42 -5.17
N PRO A 526 10.98 16.68 -6.18
CA PRO A 526 10.35 15.61 -6.96
C PRO A 526 11.40 14.66 -7.56
N ASN A 527 11.17 13.35 -7.45
CA ASN A 527 12.15 12.30 -7.78
C ASN A 527 13.46 12.36 -6.96
N PHE A 528 13.40 12.73 -5.69
CA PHE A 528 14.50 12.56 -4.72
C PHE A 528 14.01 11.75 -3.50
N TYR A 529 14.95 11.12 -2.79
CA TYR A 529 14.68 10.35 -1.56
C TYR A 529 15.80 10.55 -0.54
N ARG A 530 15.52 10.29 0.75
CA ARG A 530 16.50 10.33 1.83
C ARG A 530 16.50 9.05 2.66
N LEU A 531 17.64 8.80 3.31
CA LEU A 531 17.83 7.70 4.27
C LEU A 531 18.02 8.22 5.71
N ASP A 532 17.88 9.54 5.91
CA ASP A 532 17.93 10.24 7.19
C ASP A 532 16.87 11.33 7.18
N ARG A 533 16.05 11.39 8.23
CA ARG A 533 14.95 12.36 8.44
C ARG A 533 15.43 13.82 8.45
N PHE A 534 16.67 14.05 8.86
CA PHE A 534 17.30 15.36 8.98
C PHE A 534 18.48 15.56 8.01
N GLY A 535 18.82 14.53 7.23
CA GLY A 535 19.89 14.55 6.23
C GLY A 535 19.46 14.97 4.82
N ARG A 536 20.44 14.88 3.90
CA ARG A 536 20.30 15.20 2.47
C ARG A 536 19.39 14.23 1.71
N CYS A 537 18.78 14.72 0.65
CA CYS A 537 18.10 13.87 -0.33
C CYS A 537 19.03 13.57 -1.52
N SER A 538 19.00 12.33 -1.98
CA SER A 538 19.69 11.84 -3.17
C SER A 538 18.71 11.78 -4.36
N PRO A 539 19.16 12.02 -5.60
CA PRO A 539 18.32 11.86 -6.78
C PRO A 539 17.87 10.39 -6.94
N CYS A 540 16.64 10.17 -7.39
CA CYS A 540 16.10 8.84 -7.61
C CYS A 540 16.85 8.12 -8.74
N PRO A 541 17.41 6.91 -8.54
CA PRO A 541 18.22 6.26 -9.57
C PRO A 541 17.35 5.39 -10.51
N ASP A 542 17.32 5.77 -11.79
CA ASP A 542 16.69 5.09 -12.94
C ASP A 542 15.17 4.85 -12.87
N LYS A 543 14.60 4.40 -14.00
CA LYS A 543 13.21 3.87 -14.17
C LYS A 543 12.91 2.62 -13.28
N SER A 544 13.71 2.36 -12.24
CA SER A 544 13.65 1.18 -11.36
C SER A 544 13.11 1.45 -9.95
N LEU A 545 13.19 2.70 -9.46
CA LEU A 545 12.60 3.13 -8.20
C LEU A 545 11.55 4.22 -8.43
N LYS A 546 10.58 4.26 -7.53
CA LYS A 546 9.63 5.35 -7.34
C LYS A 546 10.09 6.09 -6.09
N CYS A 547 10.44 7.37 -6.24
CA CYS A 547 10.85 8.21 -5.12
C CYS A 547 9.83 9.31 -4.92
N GLU A 548 9.00 9.15 -3.90
CA GLU A 548 7.88 10.02 -3.51
C GLU A 548 7.83 10.07 -1.98
N ASP A 549 7.28 11.15 -1.41
CA ASP A 549 7.18 11.37 0.04
C ASP A 549 8.51 11.18 0.81
N ASP A 550 9.62 11.49 0.14
CA ASP A 550 11.01 11.43 0.60
C ASP A 550 11.62 10.03 0.81
N TYR A 551 10.93 8.94 0.47
CA TYR A 551 11.49 7.59 0.49
C TYR A 551 11.52 6.97 -0.91
N ALA A 552 12.13 5.78 -1.05
CA ALA A 552 12.25 5.08 -2.32
C ALA A 552 11.68 3.66 -2.24
N ILE A 553 10.90 3.28 -3.25
CA ILE A 553 10.27 1.95 -3.34
C ILE A 553 10.38 1.39 -4.76
N LEU A 554 10.44 0.07 -4.91
CA LEU A 554 10.63 -0.58 -6.21
C LEU A 554 9.38 -0.46 -7.10
N VAL A 555 9.56 -0.09 -8.38
CA VAL A 555 8.45 -0.08 -9.35
C VAL A 555 8.08 -1.47 -9.85
N SER A 556 6.86 -1.60 -10.37
CA SER A 556 6.43 -2.81 -11.08
C SER A 556 7.32 -3.13 -12.27
N GLY A 557 7.57 -4.43 -12.49
CA GLY A 557 8.47 -4.95 -13.52
C GLY A 557 9.91 -5.15 -13.04
N TYR A 558 10.25 -4.71 -11.83
CA TYR A 558 11.53 -4.95 -11.17
C TYR A 558 11.35 -5.82 -9.92
N TYR A 559 12.44 -6.49 -9.54
CA TYR A 559 12.56 -7.33 -8.35
C TYR A 559 13.90 -7.05 -7.66
N TRP A 560 13.85 -6.96 -6.34
CA TRP A 560 14.99 -7.01 -5.44
C TRP A 560 14.71 -8.05 -4.34
N LYS A 561 15.70 -8.34 -3.49
CA LYS A 561 15.49 -9.15 -2.30
C LYS A 561 16.32 -8.60 -1.15
N TRP A 562 15.69 -8.45 0.01
CA TRP A 562 16.42 -8.21 1.26
C TRP A 562 17.12 -9.51 1.68
N THR A 563 18.45 -9.47 1.72
CA THR A 563 19.31 -10.54 2.26
C THR A 563 19.24 -10.59 3.78
N ASN A 564 19.23 -9.42 4.42
CA ASN A 564 19.12 -9.26 5.87
C ASN A 564 17.73 -8.72 6.26
N GLN A 565 16.93 -9.56 6.91
CA GLN A 565 15.57 -9.21 7.35
C GLN A 565 15.55 -8.09 8.39
N SER A 566 16.59 -7.95 9.22
CA SER A 566 16.70 -6.85 10.19
C SER A 566 16.84 -5.50 9.47
N LYS A 567 17.62 -5.44 8.37
CA LYS A 567 17.72 -4.23 7.54
C LYS A 567 16.41 -3.89 6.82
N ARG A 568 15.63 -4.89 6.38
CA ARG A 568 14.27 -4.69 5.85
C ARG A 568 13.36 -4.04 6.89
N VAL A 569 13.32 -4.58 8.11
CA VAL A 569 12.49 -4.04 9.21
C VAL A 569 12.97 -2.65 9.67
N GLN A 570 14.29 -2.41 9.68
CA GLN A 570 14.86 -1.09 9.97
C GLN A 570 14.40 -0.04 8.94
N TYR A 571 14.39 -0.38 7.65
CA TYR A 571 13.94 0.56 6.60
C TYR A 571 12.43 0.79 6.63
N ASP A 572 11.63 -0.25 6.88
CA ASP A 572 10.17 -0.16 7.05
C ASP A 572 9.80 0.75 8.23
N SER A 573 10.44 0.55 9.39
CA SER A 573 10.29 1.40 10.57
C SER A 573 10.75 2.85 10.33
N PHE A 574 11.85 3.04 9.59
CA PHE A 574 12.31 4.36 9.17
C PHE A 574 11.28 5.08 8.27
N ILE A 575 10.68 4.41 7.29
CA ILE A 575 9.63 5.00 6.43
C ILE A 575 8.41 5.40 7.27
N LEU A 576 7.91 4.48 8.11
CA LEU A 576 6.77 4.77 8.98
C LEU A 576 7.04 5.96 9.89
N ASN A 577 8.25 6.05 10.47
CA ASN A 577 8.66 7.19 11.27
C ASN A 577 8.75 8.48 10.42
N LEU A 578 9.38 8.43 9.24
CA LEU A 578 9.58 9.57 8.31
C LEU A 578 8.26 10.25 7.89
N LEU A 579 7.18 9.48 7.83
CA LEU A 579 5.82 9.93 7.50
C LEU A 579 5.10 10.61 8.68
N VAL A 580 5.56 10.47 9.91
CA VAL A 580 5.01 11.16 11.09
C VAL A 580 5.28 12.67 11.00
N LYS A 581 4.23 13.49 10.96
CA LYS A 581 4.29 14.97 10.77
C LYS A 581 4.07 15.80 12.05
N ASN A 582 4.16 15.20 13.23
CA ASN A 582 4.00 15.85 14.53
C ASN A 582 5.21 15.58 15.45
N SER A 583 5.17 16.02 16.71
CA SER A 583 6.21 15.81 17.72
C SER A 583 6.34 14.37 18.22
N THR A 584 5.45 13.44 17.84
CA THR A 584 5.44 12.05 18.35
C THR A 584 6.28 11.09 17.49
N PHE A 585 7.19 11.61 16.65
CA PHE A 585 8.13 10.79 15.89
C PHE A 585 9.17 10.15 16.82
N GLN A 586 9.63 8.94 16.49
CA GLN A 586 10.61 8.22 17.29
C GLN A 586 12.02 8.76 17.04
N THR A 587 12.65 9.31 18.07
CA THR A 587 14.01 9.88 18.00
C THR A 587 15.09 8.83 17.75
N GLY A 588 14.88 7.58 18.18
CA GLY A 588 15.82 6.46 17.98
C GLY A 588 15.84 5.86 16.57
N VAL A 589 14.90 6.21 15.69
CA VAL A 589 14.78 5.64 14.32
C VAL A 589 14.74 6.75 13.27
N THR A 590 15.59 7.76 13.43
CA THR A 590 15.66 8.94 12.56
C THR A 590 16.48 8.72 11.28
N ALA A 591 17.30 7.66 11.21
CA ALA A 591 18.10 7.32 10.02
C ALA A 591 18.20 5.80 9.79
N PHE A 592 18.33 5.42 8.52
CA PHE A 592 18.59 4.06 8.05
C PHE A 592 20.07 3.87 7.73
N SER A 593 20.75 3.01 8.49
CA SER A 593 22.19 2.75 8.38
C SER A 593 22.54 1.62 7.39
N GLY A 594 21.85 1.53 6.26
CA GLY A 594 22.08 0.51 5.23
C GLY A 594 21.99 1.07 3.82
N SER A 595 22.25 0.22 2.83
CA SER A 595 21.99 0.49 1.42
C SER A 595 20.68 -0.17 0.98
N LEU A 596 20.05 0.37 -0.07
CA LEU A 596 18.92 -0.29 -0.72
C LEU A 596 19.45 -1.48 -1.55
N PRO A 597 18.72 -2.62 -1.59
CA PRO A 597 19.16 -3.80 -2.34
C PRO A 597 19.34 -3.56 -3.85
N ALA A 598 20.15 -4.39 -4.50
CA ALA A 598 20.32 -4.35 -5.94
C ALA A 598 19.04 -4.74 -6.70
N ARG A 599 18.83 -4.12 -7.87
CA ARG A 599 17.54 -4.05 -8.58
C ARG A 599 17.63 -4.75 -9.92
N PHE A 600 16.78 -5.75 -10.16
CA PHE A 600 16.79 -6.56 -11.38
C PHE A 600 15.47 -6.45 -12.13
N LYS A 601 15.51 -6.27 -13.46
CA LYS A 601 14.30 -6.30 -14.29
C LYS A 601 13.81 -7.74 -14.44
N CYS A 602 12.50 -7.96 -14.25
CA CYS A 602 11.93 -9.30 -14.29
C CYS A 602 11.79 -9.86 -15.73
N PRO A 603 11.94 -11.18 -15.93
CA PRO A 603 11.83 -11.81 -17.24
C PRO A 603 10.39 -11.89 -17.77
N ARG A 604 9.40 -11.56 -16.92
CA ARG A 604 7.95 -11.62 -17.16
C ARG A 604 7.27 -10.40 -16.52
N ASP A 605 6.06 -10.05 -16.98
CA ASP A 605 5.14 -9.13 -16.29
C ASP A 605 4.52 -9.79 -15.03
N SER A 606 5.39 -10.21 -14.11
CA SER A 606 5.09 -10.98 -12.89
C SER A 606 5.51 -10.28 -11.61
N CYS A 607 6.31 -9.22 -11.67
CA CYS A 607 6.76 -8.46 -10.50
C CYS A 607 5.92 -7.20 -10.30
N LEU A 608 5.28 -7.07 -9.14
CA LEU A 608 4.47 -5.90 -8.79
C LEU A 608 5.33 -4.75 -8.21
N GLY A 609 6.57 -5.04 -7.81
CA GLY A 609 7.43 -4.10 -7.09
C GLY A 609 7.07 -4.05 -5.60
N GLY A 610 7.21 -2.87 -5.00
CA GLY A 610 7.01 -2.66 -3.56
C GLY A 610 8.24 -3.02 -2.73
N LEU A 611 8.14 -2.83 -1.41
CA LEU A 611 9.25 -3.06 -0.47
C LEU A 611 9.77 -4.52 -0.52
N ASP A 612 8.87 -5.49 -0.65
CA ASP A 612 9.20 -6.93 -0.65
C ASP A 612 9.19 -7.57 -2.05
N SER A 613 9.11 -6.77 -3.14
CA SER A 613 9.08 -7.26 -4.53
C SER A 613 8.00 -8.33 -4.79
N THR A 614 6.77 -8.03 -4.38
CA THR A 614 5.67 -9.00 -4.41
C THR A 614 5.40 -9.54 -5.81
N CYS A 615 5.22 -10.86 -5.90
CA CYS A 615 4.87 -11.54 -7.14
C CYS A 615 3.38 -11.46 -7.42
N LYS A 616 3.05 -11.28 -8.70
CA LYS A 616 1.70 -11.37 -9.24
C LYS A 616 1.15 -12.79 -9.03
N GLU A 617 -0.18 -12.90 -8.94
CA GLU A 617 -0.87 -14.17 -8.73
C GLU A 617 -0.45 -15.24 -9.77
N GLY A 618 -0.24 -16.47 -9.29
CA GLY A 618 0.30 -17.58 -10.08
C GLY A 618 1.83 -17.65 -10.19
N TYR A 619 2.57 -16.61 -9.78
CA TYR A 619 4.03 -16.56 -9.85
C TYR A 619 4.70 -16.62 -8.46
N GLN A 620 5.93 -17.13 -8.41
CA GLN A 620 6.78 -17.24 -7.22
C GLN A 620 8.27 -17.32 -7.58
N GLY A 621 9.14 -17.42 -6.56
CA GLY A 621 10.58 -17.62 -6.70
C GLY A 621 11.36 -16.38 -7.14
N PRO A 622 12.68 -16.53 -7.43
CA PRO A 622 13.53 -15.43 -7.89
C PRO A 622 12.97 -14.74 -9.13
N LEU A 623 13.00 -13.40 -9.14
CA LEU A 623 12.47 -12.55 -10.22
C LEU A 623 10.99 -12.84 -10.56
N CYS A 624 10.23 -13.47 -9.66
CA CYS A 624 8.86 -13.97 -9.89
C CYS A 624 8.75 -14.80 -11.19
N ALA A 625 9.76 -15.60 -11.50
CA ALA A 625 9.85 -16.33 -12.78
C ALA A 625 9.15 -17.70 -12.75
N ILE A 626 9.04 -18.33 -11.58
CA ILE A 626 8.54 -19.70 -11.38
C ILE A 626 7.01 -19.67 -11.21
N CYS A 627 6.29 -20.70 -11.66
CA CYS A 627 4.86 -20.83 -11.38
C CYS A 627 4.57 -21.46 -10.01
N LYS A 628 3.46 -21.09 -9.39
CA LYS A 628 2.91 -21.76 -8.19
C LYS A 628 2.35 -23.15 -8.53
N SER A 629 2.18 -24.02 -7.55
CA SER A 629 1.74 -25.42 -7.73
C SER A 629 0.45 -25.58 -8.55
N ASP A 630 -0.57 -24.76 -8.30
CA ASP A 630 -1.82 -24.76 -9.07
C ASP A 630 -1.73 -24.08 -10.46
N TYR A 631 -0.53 -23.69 -10.89
CA TYR A 631 -0.29 -22.97 -12.14
C TYR A 631 0.80 -23.65 -12.97
N PHE A 632 0.60 -23.69 -14.29
CA PHE A 632 1.59 -24.21 -15.24
C PHE A 632 2.05 -23.12 -16.20
N ASP A 633 3.29 -23.24 -16.70
CA ASP A 633 3.79 -22.31 -17.70
C ASP A 633 3.17 -22.60 -19.07
N ARG A 634 2.50 -21.60 -19.64
CA ARG A 634 2.06 -21.58 -21.02
C ARG A 634 2.36 -20.22 -21.63
N MET A 635 3.28 -20.21 -22.60
CA MET A 635 3.68 -19.02 -23.37
C MET A 635 4.26 -17.90 -22.50
N ASN A 636 5.22 -18.25 -21.62
CA ASN A 636 5.91 -17.33 -20.72
C ASN A 636 4.96 -16.67 -19.68
N ARG A 637 3.88 -17.37 -19.33
CA ARG A 637 2.90 -16.96 -18.33
C ARG A 637 2.45 -18.17 -17.51
N CYS A 638 2.29 -17.97 -16.22
CA CYS A 638 1.67 -18.95 -15.35
C CYS A 638 0.16 -18.88 -15.50
N ILE A 639 -0.46 -19.99 -15.91
CA ILE A 639 -1.92 -20.11 -16.10
C ILE A 639 -2.43 -21.16 -15.11
N HIS A 640 -3.56 -20.87 -14.46
CA HIS A 640 -4.19 -21.78 -13.51
C HIS A 640 -4.49 -23.13 -14.18
N CYS A 641 -4.17 -24.23 -13.49
CA CYS A 641 -4.42 -25.58 -13.95
C CYS A 641 -5.92 -25.82 -14.19
N PRO A 642 -6.30 -26.46 -15.31
CA PRO A 642 -7.66 -26.95 -15.50
C PRO A 642 -7.94 -28.14 -14.56
N SER A 643 -9.22 -28.46 -14.33
CA SER A 643 -9.60 -29.64 -13.54
C SER A 643 -8.97 -30.92 -14.08
N LYS A 644 -8.56 -31.83 -13.19
CA LYS A 644 -7.81 -33.05 -13.54
C LYS A 644 -8.46 -33.85 -14.67
N LEU A 645 -9.79 -34.03 -14.63
CA LEU A 645 -10.56 -34.66 -15.72
C LEU A 645 -10.35 -33.97 -17.09
N ARG A 646 -10.43 -32.64 -17.14
CA ARG A 646 -10.24 -31.86 -18.38
C ARG A 646 -8.79 -31.91 -18.86
N ALA A 647 -7.81 -31.96 -17.94
CA ALA A 647 -6.41 -32.20 -18.28
C ALA A 647 -6.21 -33.61 -18.88
N SER A 648 -6.78 -34.65 -18.26
CA SER A 648 -6.72 -36.03 -18.77
C SER A 648 -7.34 -36.17 -20.17
N PHE A 649 -8.50 -35.55 -20.43
CA PHE A 649 -9.10 -35.55 -21.77
C PHE A 649 -8.23 -34.82 -22.81
N GLN A 650 -7.54 -33.73 -22.43
CA GLN A 650 -6.59 -33.05 -23.32
C GLN A 650 -5.37 -33.91 -23.62
N ILE A 651 -4.78 -34.56 -22.61
CA ILE A 651 -3.65 -35.49 -22.77
C ILE A 651 -4.07 -36.66 -23.67
N LEU A 652 -5.23 -37.27 -23.40
CA LEU A 652 -5.76 -38.39 -24.19
C LEU A 652 -6.02 -37.98 -25.65
N GLY A 653 -6.68 -36.84 -25.88
CA GLY A 653 -6.95 -36.33 -27.23
C GLY A 653 -5.69 -36.05 -28.04
N VAL A 654 -4.67 -35.44 -27.44
CA VAL A 654 -3.36 -35.21 -28.09
C VAL A 654 -2.64 -36.54 -28.37
N THR A 655 -2.72 -37.50 -27.44
CA THR A 655 -2.10 -38.83 -27.60
C THR A 655 -2.77 -39.62 -28.72
N VAL A 656 -4.11 -39.64 -28.77
CA VAL A 656 -4.89 -40.27 -29.82
C VAL A 656 -4.62 -39.61 -31.18
N ALA A 657 -4.58 -38.28 -31.25
CA ALA A 657 -4.23 -37.58 -32.49
C ALA A 657 -2.82 -37.93 -32.99
N PHE A 658 -1.83 -38.01 -32.09
CA PHE A 658 -0.47 -38.42 -32.43
C PHE A 658 -0.40 -39.88 -32.91
N VAL A 659 -1.11 -40.80 -32.24
CA VAL A 659 -1.22 -42.21 -32.66
C VAL A 659 -1.92 -42.33 -34.01
N LEU A 660 -2.99 -41.58 -34.28
CA LEU A 660 -3.68 -41.57 -35.57
C LEU A 660 -2.79 -41.04 -36.70
N VAL A 661 -1.99 -40.00 -36.46
CA VAL A 661 -1.00 -39.49 -37.44
C VAL A 661 0.09 -40.53 -37.70
N LEU A 662 0.61 -41.19 -36.66
CA LEU A 662 1.55 -42.31 -36.78
C LEU A 662 0.95 -43.45 -37.62
N LEU A 663 -0.27 -43.87 -37.32
CA LEU A 663 -0.98 -44.92 -38.06
C LEU A 663 -1.24 -44.52 -39.52
N ALA A 664 -1.60 -43.26 -39.80
CA ALA A 664 -1.76 -42.76 -41.16
C ALA A 664 -0.44 -42.77 -41.97
N VAL A 665 0.68 -42.38 -41.35
CA VAL A 665 2.01 -42.47 -41.96
C VAL A 665 2.44 -43.93 -42.18
N LEU A 666 2.02 -44.85 -41.30
CA LEU A 666 2.24 -46.30 -41.45
C LEU A 666 1.33 -46.96 -42.50
N TRP A 667 0.17 -46.38 -42.83
CA TRP A 667 -0.80 -46.92 -43.79
C TRP A 667 -0.68 -46.37 -45.22
N GLY A 668 -0.04 -45.20 -45.42
CA GLY A 668 0.07 -44.54 -46.73
C GLY A 668 0.77 -45.32 -47.85
N ASP A 669 1.43 -46.44 -47.53
CA ASP A 669 2.31 -47.21 -48.42
C ASP A 669 1.65 -47.88 -49.64
N LYS A 670 0.32 -48.01 -49.70
CA LYS A 670 -0.35 -48.94 -50.63
C LYS A 670 -0.85 -48.37 -51.96
N LYS A 671 -0.83 -47.05 -52.19
CA LYS A 671 -1.24 -46.43 -53.47
C LYS A 671 -0.16 -45.52 -54.05
N LYS A 672 0.49 -45.98 -55.12
CA LYS A 672 1.27 -45.13 -56.04
C LYS A 672 0.31 -44.30 -56.89
N ILE A 673 0.73 -43.10 -57.28
CA ILE A 673 0.00 -42.27 -58.24
C ILE A 673 0.58 -42.57 -59.62
N ASP A 674 -0.26 -42.96 -60.58
CA ASP A 674 0.19 -43.29 -61.95
C ASP A 674 1.05 -42.20 -62.58
N HIS A 675 2.08 -42.65 -63.31
CA HIS A 675 3.15 -41.87 -63.93
C HIS A 675 4.07 -41.05 -63.01
N SER A 676 4.00 -41.17 -61.68
CA SER A 676 5.00 -40.55 -60.78
C SER A 676 5.65 -41.57 -59.81
N ARG A 677 6.90 -41.31 -59.39
CA ARG A 677 7.61 -42.17 -58.41
C ARG A 677 7.14 -41.99 -56.96
N ARG A 678 6.39 -40.91 -56.67
CA ARG A 678 5.96 -40.50 -55.32
C ARG A 678 4.60 -41.08 -54.93
N THR A 679 4.38 -41.29 -53.63
CA THR A 679 3.05 -41.60 -53.07
C THR A 679 2.32 -40.33 -52.63
N VAL A 680 1.01 -40.43 -52.38
CA VAL A 680 0.20 -39.34 -51.80
C VAL A 680 0.75 -38.92 -50.42
N ALA A 681 1.27 -39.87 -49.65
CA ALA A 681 1.88 -39.60 -48.34
C ALA A 681 3.16 -38.76 -48.46
N ASP A 682 3.99 -38.99 -49.48
CA ASP A 682 5.23 -38.23 -49.68
C ASP A 682 4.96 -36.75 -50.00
N VAL A 683 3.92 -36.45 -50.80
CA VAL A 683 3.50 -35.08 -51.11
C VAL A 683 2.95 -34.36 -49.87
N ILE A 684 2.12 -35.04 -49.08
CA ILE A 684 1.59 -34.49 -47.81
C ILE A 684 2.74 -34.25 -46.82
N LEU A 685 3.68 -35.19 -46.68
CA LEU A 685 4.86 -35.03 -45.85
C LEU A 685 5.77 -33.90 -46.35
N SER A 686 5.94 -33.72 -47.66
CA SER A 686 6.69 -32.59 -48.24
C SER A 686 6.09 -31.24 -47.84
N CYS A 687 4.79 -31.05 -48.10
CA CYS A 687 4.08 -29.82 -47.73
C CYS A 687 4.11 -29.57 -46.22
N PHE A 688 3.95 -30.62 -45.40
CA PHE A 688 3.99 -30.52 -43.94
C PHE A 688 5.39 -30.11 -43.43
N LYS A 689 6.48 -30.62 -44.01
CA LYS A 689 7.85 -30.18 -43.68
C LYS A 689 8.08 -28.68 -43.91
N ILE A 690 7.55 -28.14 -45.01
CA ILE A 690 7.69 -26.71 -45.36
C ILE A 690 6.95 -25.85 -44.32
N VAL A 691 5.68 -26.18 -44.06
CA VAL A 691 4.83 -25.47 -43.08
C VAL A 691 5.39 -25.55 -41.66
N VAL A 692 5.77 -26.75 -41.21
CA VAL A 692 6.40 -26.95 -39.90
C VAL A 692 7.74 -26.24 -39.82
N GLY A 693 8.55 -26.27 -40.88
CA GLY A 693 9.84 -25.57 -40.96
C GLY A 693 9.74 -24.05 -40.87
N PHE A 694 8.70 -23.46 -41.49
CA PHE A 694 8.37 -22.04 -41.36
C PHE A 694 8.03 -21.67 -39.92
N TYR A 695 7.07 -22.39 -39.32
CA TYR A 695 6.59 -22.07 -37.97
C TYR A 695 7.56 -22.45 -36.85
N GLN A 696 8.42 -23.47 -37.00
CA GLN A 696 9.47 -23.79 -36.03
C GLN A 696 10.47 -22.64 -35.83
N VAL A 697 10.76 -21.87 -36.89
CA VAL A 697 11.60 -20.67 -36.81
C VAL A 697 10.76 -19.50 -36.26
N LEU A 698 9.60 -19.21 -36.88
CA LEU A 698 8.79 -18.04 -36.54
C LEU A 698 8.24 -18.08 -35.10
N THR A 699 7.73 -19.20 -34.59
CA THR A 699 7.18 -19.24 -33.22
C THR A 699 8.26 -19.17 -32.15
N LYS A 700 9.47 -19.69 -32.39
CA LYS A 700 10.58 -19.59 -31.43
C LYS A 700 11.12 -18.16 -31.32
N ILE A 701 11.13 -17.42 -32.43
CA ILE A 701 11.42 -15.97 -32.44
C ILE A 701 10.30 -15.23 -31.68
N ASN A 702 9.03 -15.49 -32.03
CA ASN A 702 7.89 -14.76 -31.46
C ASN A 702 7.48 -15.21 -30.03
N ARG A 703 7.97 -16.33 -29.48
CA ARG A 703 7.60 -16.79 -28.11
C ARG A 703 8.10 -15.87 -27.00
N LYS A 704 9.14 -15.07 -27.29
CA LYS A 704 9.81 -14.17 -26.34
C LYS A 704 9.15 -12.78 -26.22
N LEU A 705 7.93 -12.62 -26.74
CA LEU A 705 7.36 -11.31 -27.13
C LEU A 705 5.93 -11.00 -26.61
N ILE A 706 5.30 -11.89 -25.83
CA ILE A 706 3.89 -11.73 -25.39
C ILE A 706 3.78 -11.28 -23.92
N SER A 707 4.12 -10.03 -23.62
CA SER A 707 4.13 -9.54 -22.22
C SER A 707 3.40 -8.20 -21.96
N ARG A 708 2.14 -8.05 -22.43
CA ARG A 708 1.16 -7.16 -21.74
C ARG A 708 -0.34 -7.32 -22.06
N ILE A 709 -0.72 -8.08 -23.09
CA ILE A 709 -2.14 -8.23 -23.50
C ILE A 709 -2.85 -9.23 -22.58
N GLY A 710 -3.23 -8.78 -21.38
CA GLY A 710 -4.00 -9.53 -20.39
C GLY A 710 -4.87 -8.63 -19.50
N ASN A 711 -4.38 -7.44 -19.14
CA ASN A 711 -5.11 -6.52 -18.27
C ASN A 711 -5.96 -5.47 -19.00
N ILE A 712 -5.82 -5.33 -20.33
CA ILE A 712 -6.53 -4.28 -21.09
C ILE A 712 -8.04 -4.51 -21.05
N ASP A 713 -8.55 -5.72 -21.21
CA ASP A 713 -10.01 -5.96 -21.24
C ASP A 713 -10.68 -5.86 -19.86
N VAL A 714 -9.94 -6.09 -18.77
CA VAL A 714 -10.45 -5.90 -17.39
C VAL A 714 -10.46 -4.41 -17.03
N TYR A 715 -9.39 -3.67 -17.36
CA TYR A 715 -9.31 -2.24 -17.08
C TYR A 715 -10.30 -1.43 -17.94
N ARG A 716 -10.47 -1.80 -19.22
CA ARG A 716 -11.38 -1.14 -20.18
C ARG A 716 -12.87 -1.30 -19.85
N ARG A 717 -13.24 -2.34 -19.08
CA ARG A 717 -14.61 -2.47 -18.51
C ARG A 717 -14.80 -1.65 -17.23
N ARG A 718 -13.78 -1.49 -16.38
CA ARG A 718 -13.88 -0.67 -15.14
C ARG A 718 -13.75 0.84 -15.36
N THR A 719 -13.04 1.31 -16.40
CA THR A 719 -12.90 2.76 -16.67
C THR A 719 -14.10 3.39 -17.40
N ARG A 720 -14.89 2.61 -18.16
CA ARG A 720 -16.11 3.09 -18.85
C ARG A 720 -17.26 3.46 -17.90
N SER A 721 -17.30 2.95 -16.66
CA SER A 721 -18.31 3.37 -15.67
C SER A 721 -17.92 4.65 -14.93
N ARG A 722 -16.64 4.87 -14.62
CA ARG A 722 -16.16 6.07 -13.90
C ARG A 722 -16.11 7.34 -14.77
N THR A 723 -15.97 7.24 -16.10
CA THR A 723 -15.93 8.42 -17.00
C THR A 723 -17.29 9.07 -17.28
N ARG A 724 -18.42 8.49 -16.85
CA ARG A 724 -19.73 9.17 -16.87
C ARG A 724 -20.00 10.05 -15.64
N ILE A 725 -19.28 9.83 -14.53
CA ILE A 725 -19.49 10.58 -13.28
C ILE A 725 -18.58 11.81 -13.22
N TYR A 726 -17.36 11.73 -13.73
CA TYR A 726 -16.39 12.84 -13.67
C TYR A 726 -16.61 13.98 -14.68
N LYS A 727 -17.57 13.85 -15.62
CA LYS A 727 -17.95 14.94 -16.54
C LYS A 727 -19.03 15.89 -15.98
N SER A 728 -19.44 15.71 -14.72
CA SER A 728 -20.47 16.52 -14.05
C SER A 728 -19.93 17.58 -13.07
N ILE A 729 -18.63 17.57 -12.74
CA ILE A 729 -18.08 18.33 -11.60
C ILE A 729 -17.08 19.44 -12.03
N ILE A 730 -16.74 19.54 -13.32
CA ILE A 730 -15.94 20.66 -13.85
C ILE A 730 -16.84 21.57 -14.68
N LYS A 731 -17.70 22.33 -14.00
CA LYS A 731 -18.48 23.42 -14.61
C LYS A 731 -18.83 24.55 -13.62
N SER A 732 -17.91 24.89 -12.72
CA SER A 732 -18.06 26.04 -11.81
C SER A 732 -16.71 26.53 -11.23
N SER A 733 -15.89 27.22 -12.02
CA SER A 733 -14.94 28.25 -11.54
C SER A 733 -14.20 28.92 -12.71
N GLU A 734 -14.93 29.64 -13.57
CA GLU A 734 -14.31 30.79 -14.23
C GLU A 734 -14.22 31.91 -13.17
N TYR A 735 -13.01 32.36 -12.84
CA TYR A 735 -12.65 33.77 -12.57
C TYR A 735 -11.15 33.82 -12.20
N GLY A 736 -10.41 34.78 -12.77
CA GLY A 736 -8.99 34.98 -12.45
C GLY A 736 -8.02 34.87 -13.63
N ARG A 737 -8.22 35.67 -14.70
CA ARG A 737 -7.11 35.98 -15.61
C ARG A 737 -6.15 36.92 -14.89
N ILE A 738 -4.89 36.53 -14.74
CA ILE A 738 -3.78 37.47 -14.53
C ILE A 738 -2.79 37.25 -15.67
N LYS A 739 -2.53 38.33 -16.42
CA LYS A 739 -1.47 38.35 -17.44
C LYS A 739 -0.11 38.22 -16.74
N ILE A 740 0.79 37.46 -17.34
CA ILE A 740 2.22 37.61 -17.09
C ILE A 740 2.80 38.23 -18.36
N ASP A 741 3.20 39.49 -18.28
CA ASP A 741 3.89 40.17 -19.38
C ASP A 741 5.30 39.62 -19.55
N THR A 742 5.70 39.46 -20.80
CA THR A 742 7.05 39.06 -21.19
C THR A 742 7.93 40.29 -21.37
N THR A 743 8.83 40.58 -20.43
CA THR A 743 9.94 41.52 -20.64
C THR A 743 11.26 40.89 -20.25
N TRP A 744 12.17 40.84 -21.22
CA TRP A 744 13.56 40.43 -21.05
C TRP A 744 14.36 41.48 -20.28
N SER A 745 15.26 41.03 -19.41
CA SER A 745 16.53 41.73 -19.17
C SER A 745 17.59 40.71 -18.72
N ALA A 746 18.59 40.48 -19.55
CA ALA A 746 19.74 39.66 -19.20
C ALA A 746 20.78 40.51 -18.46
N THR A 747 21.31 39.99 -17.36
CA THR A 747 22.59 40.42 -16.79
C THR A 747 23.44 39.17 -16.54
N PHE A 748 24.38 38.94 -17.45
CA PHE A 748 25.54 38.09 -17.20
C PHE A 748 26.47 38.83 -16.24
N GLU A 749 26.88 38.20 -15.15
CA GLU A 749 28.14 38.54 -14.50
C GLU A 749 29.04 37.30 -14.41
N TYR A 750 30.18 37.42 -15.09
CA TYR A 750 31.29 36.49 -15.03
C TYR A 750 32.15 36.82 -13.81
N THR A 751 32.31 35.89 -12.87
CA THR A 751 33.46 35.88 -11.96
C THR A 751 34.16 34.53 -12.02
N SER A 752 35.11 34.43 -12.95
CA SER A 752 36.07 33.33 -13.00
C SER A 752 37.20 33.57 -12.00
N ASN A 753 37.45 32.62 -11.10
CA ASN A 753 38.83 32.20 -10.86
C ASN A 753 38.93 30.77 -10.30
N PRO A 754 39.79 29.90 -10.85
CA PRO A 754 39.94 28.52 -10.40
C PRO A 754 41.14 28.38 -9.44
N VAL A 755 40.98 27.57 -8.38
CA VAL A 755 42.13 26.97 -7.68
C VAL A 755 41.87 25.48 -7.49
N TYR A 756 42.76 24.67 -8.04
CA TYR A 756 42.77 23.22 -7.88
C TYR A 756 43.11 22.85 -6.42
N TYR A 757 42.31 21.98 -5.82
CA TYR A 757 42.86 20.93 -4.97
C TYR A 757 42.48 19.56 -5.54
N LEU A 758 43.47 18.92 -6.15
CA LEU A 758 43.44 17.51 -6.46
C LEU A 758 43.26 16.73 -5.16
N ASN A 759 42.18 15.95 -5.04
CA ASN A 759 42.25 14.75 -4.23
C ASN A 759 41.76 13.54 -5.02
N ARG A 760 42.72 12.67 -5.32
CA ARG A 760 42.61 11.55 -6.26
C ARG A 760 42.08 10.32 -5.51
N HIS A 761 40.77 10.19 -5.41
CA HIS A 761 40.13 8.88 -5.18
C HIS A 761 39.42 8.39 -6.45
N SER A 762 40.25 7.92 -7.38
CA SER A 762 39.83 6.89 -8.32
C SER A 762 39.52 5.62 -7.54
N ASP A 763 38.25 5.25 -7.40
CA ASP A 763 37.76 3.85 -7.34
C ASP A 763 36.22 3.82 -7.31
N SER A 764 35.61 3.66 -8.49
CA SER A 764 34.21 3.22 -8.69
C SER A 764 33.85 3.20 -10.19
N ALA A 765 34.29 4.20 -10.96
CA ALA A 765 33.95 4.37 -12.39
C ALA A 765 34.57 3.34 -13.38
N ARG A 766 35.24 2.30 -12.87
CA ARG A 766 35.83 1.20 -13.69
C ARG A 766 35.12 -0.14 -13.51
N GLN A 767 34.16 -0.26 -12.59
CA GLN A 767 33.59 -1.55 -12.17
C GLN A 767 32.21 -1.87 -12.77
N GLU A 768 31.55 -0.92 -13.44
CA GLU A 768 30.26 -1.16 -14.12
C GLU A 768 30.39 -1.80 -15.53
N ARG A 769 31.60 -1.90 -16.08
CA ARG A 769 31.82 -2.47 -17.43
C ARG A 769 32.05 -3.99 -17.48
N ASN A 770 32.25 -4.66 -16.34
CA ASN A 770 32.59 -6.08 -16.30
C ASN A 770 31.47 -7.00 -15.73
N ALA A 771 30.32 -6.44 -15.34
CA ALA A 771 29.13 -7.22 -14.93
C ALA A 771 28.13 -7.47 -16.09
N LEU A 772 28.51 -7.10 -17.32
CA LEU A 772 27.61 -6.98 -18.48
C LEU A 772 27.85 -8.10 -19.53
N VAL A 773 28.11 -9.32 -19.04
CA VAL A 773 28.33 -10.52 -19.86
C VAL A 773 27.56 -11.72 -19.25
N MET A 774 27.01 -12.59 -20.11
CA MET A 774 26.23 -13.80 -19.78
C MET A 774 24.78 -13.59 -19.32
N ALA A 775 23.99 -13.15 -20.30
CA ALA A 775 22.54 -13.20 -20.32
C ALA A 775 22.10 -13.17 -21.80
N GLY A 776 21.65 -14.22 -22.50
CA GLY A 776 21.51 -15.65 -22.21
C GLY A 776 20.68 -16.34 -23.34
N MET A 777 19.64 -17.13 -23.02
CA MET A 777 18.81 -17.86 -24.02
C MET A 777 17.33 -17.44 -24.16
N TYR A 778 16.85 -16.37 -23.50
CA TYR A 778 15.41 -16.03 -23.42
C TYR A 778 14.95 -14.55 -23.59
N SER A 779 15.82 -13.54 -23.59
CA SER A 779 15.45 -12.12 -23.41
C SER A 779 15.66 -11.16 -24.60
N ALA A 780 16.16 -11.62 -25.75
CA ALA A 780 16.53 -10.79 -26.91
C ALA A 780 15.54 -9.69 -27.36
N PHE A 781 14.24 -9.89 -27.10
CA PHE A 781 13.12 -9.16 -27.68
C PHE A 781 12.14 -8.53 -26.67
N THR A 782 12.39 -8.58 -25.36
CA THR A 782 11.37 -8.32 -24.30
C THR A 782 10.77 -6.90 -24.21
N ASN A 783 11.11 -5.99 -25.12
CA ASN A 783 10.60 -4.61 -25.17
C ASN A 783 9.72 -4.27 -26.40
N ILE A 784 9.51 -5.18 -27.35
CA ILE A 784 8.66 -4.89 -28.54
C ILE A 784 7.21 -5.31 -28.24
N GLN A 785 6.26 -4.37 -28.36
CA GLN A 785 4.83 -4.65 -28.20
C GLN A 785 4.21 -5.07 -29.54
N TRP A 786 3.95 -6.37 -29.74
CA TRP A 786 3.27 -6.80 -30.96
C TRP A 786 1.75 -6.66 -30.89
N PRO A 787 1.09 -6.42 -32.03
CA PRO A 787 -0.36 -6.35 -32.15
C PRO A 787 -1.08 -7.63 -31.73
N SER A 788 -2.27 -7.48 -31.14
CA SER A 788 -3.11 -8.57 -30.62
C SER A 788 -3.40 -9.69 -31.63
N SER A 789 -3.47 -9.34 -32.92
CA SER A 789 -3.70 -10.25 -34.05
C SER A 789 -2.55 -11.23 -34.29
N VAL A 790 -1.31 -10.74 -34.26
CA VAL A 790 -0.08 -11.56 -34.43
C VAL A 790 0.07 -12.53 -33.26
N VAL A 791 -0.20 -12.04 -32.05
CA VAL A 791 -0.24 -12.85 -30.83
C VAL A 791 -1.31 -13.94 -30.88
N TRP A 792 -2.47 -13.67 -31.48
CA TRP A 792 -3.53 -14.67 -31.67
C TRP A 792 -3.14 -15.74 -32.70
N MET A 793 -2.59 -15.36 -33.85
CA MET A 793 -2.10 -16.33 -34.84
C MET A 793 -1.05 -17.26 -34.23
N GLN A 794 -0.07 -16.70 -33.51
CA GLN A 794 0.97 -17.49 -32.83
C GLN A 794 0.39 -18.52 -31.83
N LYS A 795 -0.68 -18.16 -31.11
CA LYS A 795 -1.38 -19.10 -30.19
C LYS A 795 -1.95 -20.30 -30.93
N THR A 796 -2.60 -20.06 -32.07
CA THR A 796 -3.20 -21.10 -32.91
C THR A 796 -2.13 -21.98 -33.58
N LEU A 797 -1.06 -21.34 -34.07
CA LEU A 797 0.04 -22.01 -34.78
C LEU A 797 0.88 -22.93 -33.88
N HIS A 798 0.92 -22.71 -32.56
CA HIS A 798 1.66 -23.57 -31.65
C HIS A 798 1.10 -25.00 -31.58
N TYR A 799 -0.21 -25.18 -31.74
CA TYR A 799 -0.85 -26.51 -31.78
C TYR A 799 -0.40 -27.35 -32.99
N ILE A 800 -0.01 -26.70 -34.10
CA ILE A 800 0.48 -27.37 -35.32
C ILE A 800 1.90 -27.93 -35.14
N GLN A 801 2.64 -27.48 -34.12
CA GLN A 801 4.05 -27.88 -33.92
C GLN A 801 4.22 -29.27 -33.29
N LEU A 802 3.12 -29.95 -32.93
CA LEU A 802 3.09 -31.31 -32.36
C LEU A 802 4.01 -31.53 -31.14
N ASN A 803 4.39 -30.46 -30.41
CA ASN A 803 5.18 -30.60 -29.19
C ASN A 803 4.28 -30.98 -28.00
N ILE A 804 3.97 -32.28 -27.91
CA ILE A 804 3.00 -32.87 -26.97
C ILE A 804 3.22 -32.38 -25.53
N LEU A 805 4.49 -32.27 -25.10
CA LEU A 805 4.91 -31.85 -23.76
C LEU A 805 4.58 -30.39 -23.41
N GLU A 806 4.29 -29.53 -24.39
CA GLU A 806 3.92 -28.12 -24.18
C GLU A 806 2.42 -27.85 -24.43
N ILE A 807 1.73 -28.78 -25.11
CA ILE A 807 0.30 -28.65 -25.43
C ILE A 807 -0.56 -29.07 -24.22
N ALA A 808 -0.19 -30.16 -23.56
CA ALA A 808 -0.94 -30.73 -22.44
C ALA A 808 -0.13 -30.65 -21.12
N PRO A 809 -0.64 -29.96 -20.07
CA PRO A 809 0.13 -29.73 -18.85
C PRO A 809 0.08 -30.95 -17.92
N ILE A 810 1.04 -31.85 -18.12
CA ILE A 810 1.22 -33.07 -17.33
C ILE A 810 1.41 -32.75 -15.83
N SER A 811 2.03 -31.60 -15.51
CA SER A 811 2.18 -31.06 -14.15
C SER A 811 0.87 -30.76 -13.42
N CYS A 812 -0.26 -30.59 -14.13
CA CYS A 812 -1.56 -30.33 -13.50
C CYS A 812 -2.29 -31.60 -13.02
N LEU A 813 -1.73 -32.80 -13.26
CA LEU A 813 -2.31 -34.05 -12.74
C LEU A 813 -1.88 -34.31 -11.29
N THR A 814 -0.57 -34.21 -11.02
CA THR A 814 0.06 -34.31 -9.70
C THR A 814 1.34 -33.48 -9.67
N GLU A 815 1.75 -33.00 -8.48
CA GLU A 815 3.01 -32.25 -8.33
C GLU A 815 4.25 -33.10 -8.67
N ILE A 816 4.18 -34.43 -8.47
CA ILE A 816 5.23 -35.39 -8.85
C ILE A 816 5.51 -35.36 -10.37
N LEU A 817 4.53 -34.94 -11.18
CA LEU A 817 4.62 -34.82 -12.63
C LEU A 817 5.07 -33.42 -13.12
N ALA A 818 5.47 -32.54 -12.21
CA ALA A 818 6.04 -31.23 -12.53
C ALA A 818 7.56 -31.33 -12.85
N PHE A 819 7.88 -31.75 -14.08
CA PHE A 819 9.27 -31.93 -14.50
C PHE A 819 10.07 -30.62 -14.63
N ASP A 820 11.19 -30.52 -13.92
CA ASP A 820 12.16 -29.42 -14.06
C ASP A 820 12.93 -29.48 -15.40
N ALA A 821 13.72 -28.45 -15.70
CA ALA A 821 14.51 -28.38 -16.94
C ALA A 821 15.49 -29.56 -17.15
N LEU A 822 16.06 -30.14 -16.09
CA LEU A 822 17.01 -31.25 -16.15
C LEU A 822 16.29 -32.58 -16.45
N GLN A 823 15.16 -32.80 -15.78
CA GLN A 823 14.29 -33.96 -15.98
C GLN A 823 13.66 -33.96 -17.39
N GLN A 824 13.22 -32.79 -17.89
CA GLN A 824 12.73 -32.65 -19.27
C GLN A 824 13.80 -32.99 -20.31
N PHE A 825 15.06 -32.62 -20.07
CA PHE A 825 16.18 -32.99 -20.94
C PHE A 825 16.42 -34.50 -20.95
N ALA A 826 16.48 -35.13 -19.77
CA ALA A 826 16.63 -36.58 -19.64
C ALA A 826 15.51 -37.33 -20.38
N LEU A 827 14.25 -36.92 -20.17
CA LEU A 827 13.08 -37.51 -20.82
C LEU A 827 13.16 -37.46 -22.36
N VAL A 828 13.51 -36.30 -22.93
CA VAL A 828 13.61 -36.14 -24.40
C VAL A 828 14.72 -37.02 -24.98
N LEU A 829 15.87 -37.14 -24.32
CA LEU A 829 16.95 -38.04 -24.74
C LEU A 829 16.52 -39.51 -24.65
N SER A 830 15.95 -39.93 -23.52
CA SER A 830 15.48 -41.30 -23.31
C SER A 830 14.41 -41.73 -24.33
N ILE A 831 13.42 -40.87 -24.62
CA ILE A 831 12.37 -41.15 -25.62
C ILE A 831 12.97 -41.43 -26.99
N ASN A 832 13.98 -40.66 -27.42
CA ASN A 832 14.62 -40.87 -28.72
C ASN A 832 15.31 -42.25 -28.81
N VAL A 833 16.03 -42.65 -27.77
CA VAL A 833 16.71 -43.96 -27.69
C VAL A 833 15.69 -45.11 -27.64
N ILE A 834 14.65 -44.99 -26.81
CA ILE A 834 13.62 -46.02 -26.63
C ILE A 834 12.86 -46.27 -27.93
N VAL A 835 12.41 -45.23 -28.64
CA VAL A 835 11.64 -45.38 -29.88
C VAL A 835 12.48 -46.02 -30.99
N MET A 836 13.77 -45.66 -31.11
CA MET A 836 14.69 -46.36 -32.02
C MET A 836 14.81 -47.85 -31.69
N ALA A 837 14.99 -48.19 -30.41
CA ALA A 837 15.09 -49.59 -29.98
C ALA A 837 13.81 -50.38 -30.29
N LEU A 838 12.62 -49.80 -30.06
CA LEU A 838 11.34 -50.44 -30.37
C LEU A 838 11.18 -50.76 -31.87
N PHE A 839 11.56 -49.86 -32.77
CA PHE A 839 11.53 -50.12 -34.21
C PHE A 839 12.51 -51.24 -34.63
N LEU A 840 13.71 -51.29 -34.03
CA LEU A 840 14.69 -52.36 -34.28
C LEU A 840 14.21 -53.72 -33.74
N VAL A 841 13.59 -53.75 -32.56
CA VAL A 841 12.96 -54.97 -32.00
C VAL A 841 11.80 -55.44 -32.88
N TYR A 842 10.93 -54.54 -33.32
CA TYR A 842 9.86 -54.85 -34.28
C TYR A 842 10.42 -55.46 -35.57
N LEU A 843 11.48 -54.88 -36.14
CA LEU A 843 12.14 -55.42 -37.32
C LEU A 843 12.66 -56.84 -37.10
N GLY A 844 13.35 -57.10 -35.97
CA GLY A 844 13.84 -58.43 -35.61
C GLY A 844 12.72 -59.47 -35.45
N LEU A 845 11.62 -59.11 -34.76
CA LEU A 845 10.46 -59.97 -34.60
C LEU A 845 9.75 -60.25 -35.93
N ARG A 846 9.51 -59.22 -36.76
CA ARG A 846 8.83 -59.36 -38.06
C ARG A 846 9.68 -60.17 -39.05
N ILE A 847 11.01 -60.04 -39.03
CA ILE A 847 11.91 -60.89 -39.81
C ILE A 847 11.79 -62.37 -39.40
N ARG A 848 11.82 -62.68 -38.10
CA ARG A 848 11.61 -64.05 -37.59
C ARG A 848 10.26 -64.63 -38.03
N VAL A 849 9.19 -63.84 -37.99
CA VAL A 849 7.85 -64.25 -38.45
C VAL A 849 7.82 -64.54 -39.95
N ILE A 850 8.50 -63.75 -40.79
CA ILE A 850 8.61 -64.02 -42.24
C ILE A 850 9.36 -65.34 -42.48
N GLN A 851 10.49 -65.54 -41.82
CA GLN A 851 11.34 -66.72 -42.03
C GLN A 851 10.62 -68.02 -41.63
N LYS A 852 9.86 -68.01 -40.52
CA LYS A 852 9.09 -69.16 -40.02
C LYS A 852 7.86 -69.52 -40.86
N LYS A 853 7.43 -68.67 -41.80
CA LYS A 853 6.23 -68.92 -42.63
C LYS A 853 6.55 -69.92 -43.75
N SER A 854 6.05 -71.15 -43.65
CA SER A 854 6.36 -72.24 -44.61
C SER A 854 5.82 -71.97 -46.02
N ALA A 855 4.59 -71.44 -46.13
CA ALA A 855 3.88 -71.23 -47.39
C ALA A 855 4.42 -70.11 -48.31
N TRP A 856 5.64 -69.60 -48.08
CA TRP A 856 6.25 -68.51 -48.87
C TRP A 856 7.59 -68.94 -49.46
N ASP A 857 7.73 -68.77 -50.77
CA ASP A 857 8.96 -69.03 -51.51
C ASP A 857 10.10 -68.08 -51.11
N GLN A 858 11.34 -68.48 -51.39
CA GLN A 858 12.53 -67.74 -50.95
C GLN A 858 12.60 -66.31 -51.53
N ALA A 859 12.16 -66.12 -52.78
CA ALA A 859 12.04 -64.79 -53.38
C ALA A 859 10.99 -63.92 -52.66
N LYS A 860 9.83 -64.49 -52.34
CA LYS A 860 8.71 -63.82 -51.64
C LYS A 860 9.06 -63.49 -50.19
N LYS A 861 9.87 -64.33 -49.53
CA LYS A 861 10.49 -64.05 -48.23
C LYS A 861 11.48 -62.89 -48.31
N TYR A 862 12.39 -62.91 -49.29
CA TYR A 862 13.38 -61.84 -49.50
C TYR A 862 12.72 -60.47 -49.74
N GLU A 863 11.74 -60.41 -50.65
CA GLU A 863 10.98 -59.19 -50.96
C GLU A 863 10.28 -58.64 -49.70
N ASN A 864 9.60 -59.50 -48.93
CA ASN A 864 8.94 -59.10 -47.69
C ASN A 864 9.93 -58.63 -46.61
N VAL A 865 11.12 -59.24 -46.50
CA VAL A 865 12.17 -58.78 -45.58
C VAL A 865 12.71 -57.42 -46.03
N ALA A 866 12.98 -57.23 -47.33
CA ALA A 866 13.48 -55.97 -47.88
C ALA A 866 12.47 -54.82 -47.68
N GLY A 867 11.18 -55.06 -47.94
CA GLY A 867 10.11 -54.08 -47.68
C GLY A 867 9.96 -53.74 -46.19
N THR A 868 10.09 -54.73 -45.30
CA THR A 868 10.04 -54.50 -43.84
C THR A 868 11.23 -53.68 -43.35
N LYS A 869 12.45 -54.01 -43.81
CA LYS A 869 13.66 -53.23 -43.54
C LYS A 869 13.48 -51.78 -43.99
N SER A 870 12.97 -51.57 -45.21
CA SER A 870 12.77 -50.23 -45.76
C SER A 870 11.77 -49.40 -44.97
N SER A 871 10.60 -49.97 -44.66
CA SER A 871 9.57 -49.30 -43.84
C SER A 871 10.10 -48.95 -42.45
N CYS A 872 10.82 -49.88 -41.79
CA CYS A 872 11.44 -49.62 -40.49
C CYS A 872 12.47 -48.47 -40.52
N ILE A 873 13.42 -48.51 -41.47
CA ILE A 873 14.43 -47.46 -41.63
C ILE A 873 13.75 -46.11 -41.88
N ARG A 874 12.76 -46.05 -42.79
CA ARG A 874 12.01 -44.83 -43.08
C ARG A 874 11.32 -44.27 -41.84
N ASN A 875 10.66 -45.10 -41.04
CA ASN A 875 9.93 -44.66 -39.84
C ASN A 875 10.89 -44.14 -38.74
N ILE A 876 12.05 -44.79 -38.55
CA ILE A 876 13.11 -44.29 -37.66
C ILE A 876 13.60 -42.91 -38.15
N CYS A 877 13.87 -42.77 -39.44
CA CYS A 877 14.31 -41.51 -40.05
C CYS A 877 13.28 -40.39 -39.91
N VAL A 878 11.99 -40.65 -40.16
CA VAL A 878 10.88 -39.69 -39.97
C VAL A 878 10.80 -39.25 -38.51
N PHE A 879 10.86 -40.19 -37.56
CA PHE A 879 10.77 -39.89 -36.14
C PHE A 879 11.94 -39.03 -35.66
N LEU A 880 13.19 -39.42 -35.95
CA LEU A 880 14.38 -38.65 -35.57
C LEU A 880 14.41 -37.27 -36.21
N PHE A 881 13.97 -37.15 -37.47
CA PHE A 881 13.85 -35.85 -38.14
C PHE A 881 12.83 -34.93 -37.44
N ALA A 882 11.70 -35.48 -36.99
CA ALA A 882 10.66 -34.73 -36.29
C ALA A 882 11.10 -34.27 -34.89
N THR A 883 11.83 -35.10 -34.14
CA THR A 883 12.29 -34.79 -32.77
C THR A 883 13.57 -33.94 -32.73
N TYR A 884 14.43 -34.03 -33.73
CA TYR A 884 15.75 -33.37 -33.81
C TYR A 884 15.76 -31.91 -33.33
N PRO A 885 14.87 -30.98 -33.79
CA PRO A 885 14.89 -29.58 -33.36
C PRO A 885 14.62 -29.39 -31.85
N THR A 886 13.82 -30.25 -31.24
CA THR A 886 13.49 -30.23 -29.81
C THR A 886 14.67 -30.79 -29.00
N THR A 887 15.21 -31.94 -29.43
CA THR A 887 16.38 -32.58 -28.81
C THR A 887 17.59 -31.62 -28.78
N CYS A 888 17.94 -31.00 -29.92
CA CYS A 888 19.03 -30.01 -29.98
C CYS A 888 18.80 -28.80 -29.06
N THR A 889 17.55 -28.34 -28.93
CA THR A 889 17.23 -27.20 -28.06
C THR A 889 17.43 -27.54 -26.59
N LYS A 890 16.99 -28.72 -26.14
CA LYS A 890 17.15 -29.17 -24.74
C LYS A 890 18.60 -29.44 -24.38
N ILE A 891 19.42 -29.96 -25.32
CA ILE A 891 20.87 -30.14 -25.12
C ILE A 891 21.55 -28.77 -24.89
N ILE A 892 21.29 -27.78 -25.75
CA ILE A 892 21.96 -26.47 -25.66
C ILE A 892 21.51 -25.68 -24.41
N GLN A 893 20.25 -25.85 -23.96
CA GLN A 893 19.70 -25.13 -22.81
C GLN A 893 20.46 -25.35 -21.49
N ILE A 894 21.03 -26.54 -21.28
CA ILE A 894 21.69 -26.90 -20.01
C ILE A 894 23.16 -26.43 -19.94
N LEU A 895 23.75 -25.97 -21.05
CA LEU A 895 25.16 -25.56 -21.08
C LEU A 895 25.47 -24.37 -20.15
N PRO A 896 26.69 -24.31 -19.55
CA PRO A 896 27.09 -23.24 -18.63
C PRO A 896 26.84 -21.78 -19.06
N PRO A 897 26.95 -21.38 -20.34
CA PRO A 897 26.66 -20.00 -20.78
C PRO A 897 25.22 -19.52 -20.53
N ASN A 898 24.30 -20.42 -20.15
CA ASN A 898 22.90 -20.08 -19.82
C ASN A 898 22.65 -19.83 -18.33
N CYS A 899 23.68 -19.91 -17.48
CA CYS A 899 23.60 -19.54 -16.07
C CYS A 899 23.67 -18.01 -15.89
N VAL A 900 22.88 -17.46 -14.97
CA VAL A 900 22.82 -16.03 -14.64
C VAL A 900 23.06 -15.83 -13.16
N GLN A 901 24.02 -14.99 -12.81
CA GLN A 901 24.36 -14.64 -11.43
C GLN A 901 23.52 -13.46 -10.93
N LEU A 902 22.88 -13.63 -9.78
CA LEU A 902 22.10 -12.59 -9.07
C LEU A 902 22.80 -12.24 -7.76
N CYS A 903 23.20 -10.98 -7.62
CA CYS A 903 23.84 -10.41 -6.43
C CYS A 903 22.94 -9.31 -5.86
N PHE A 904 22.34 -9.53 -4.68
CA PHE A 904 21.39 -8.56 -4.09
C PHE A 904 22.05 -7.51 -3.18
N GLU A 905 23.31 -7.74 -2.79
CA GLU A 905 24.14 -6.81 -2.00
C GLU A 905 25.30 -6.25 -2.84
N SER A 906 25.76 -5.05 -2.47
CA SER A 906 26.89 -4.35 -3.11
C SER A 906 28.27 -4.97 -2.83
N THR A 907 28.38 -5.84 -1.82
CA THR A 907 29.65 -6.43 -1.35
C THR A 907 30.07 -7.68 -2.13
N HIS A 908 29.28 -8.14 -3.11
CA HIS A 908 29.51 -9.36 -3.91
C HIS A 908 29.65 -10.70 -3.14
N ALA A 909 29.62 -10.70 -1.81
CA ALA A 909 29.95 -11.86 -0.95
C ALA A 909 28.97 -13.04 -1.09
N HIS A 910 27.71 -12.78 -1.45
CA HIS A 910 26.65 -13.81 -1.56
C HIS A 910 25.83 -13.66 -2.85
N CYS A 911 26.44 -14.00 -3.98
CA CYS A 911 25.73 -14.12 -5.25
C CYS A 911 25.26 -15.57 -5.51
N THR A 912 24.08 -15.73 -6.09
CA THR A 912 23.53 -17.05 -6.46
C THR A 912 23.32 -17.14 -7.96
N SER A 913 23.67 -18.29 -8.56
CA SER A 913 23.63 -18.50 -10.01
C SER A 913 22.47 -19.44 -10.38
N PHE A 914 21.60 -19.00 -11.29
CA PHE A 914 20.39 -19.73 -11.69
C PHE A 914 20.40 -20.03 -13.19
N LEU A 915 19.80 -21.15 -13.58
CA LEU A 915 19.63 -21.52 -14.99
C LEU A 915 18.54 -20.63 -15.62
N ARG A 916 18.88 -19.83 -16.63
CA ARG A 916 17.94 -18.86 -17.22
C ARG A 916 16.71 -19.48 -17.88
N SER A 917 16.77 -20.73 -18.31
CA SER A 917 15.61 -21.44 -18.86
C SER A 917 14.58 -21.82 -17.80
N ASP A 918 15.01 -21.93 -16.53
CA ASP A 918 14.19 -22.37 -15.41
C ASP A 918 14.87 -21.94 -14.10
N TYR A 919 14.41 -20.81 -13.54
CA TYR A 919 14.96 -20.20 -12.33
C TYR A 919 14.74 -21.03 -11.05
N SER A 920 14.10 -22.21 -11.13
CA SER A 920 14.12 -23.20 -10.05
C SER A 920 15.48 -23.91 -9.91
N VAL A 921 16.23 -24.03 -11.01
CA VAL A 921 17.51 -24.78 -11.04
C VAL A 921 18.68 -23.84 -10.71
N GLN A 922 19.42 -24.16 -9.65
CA GLN A 922 20.66 -23.47 -9.29
C GLN A 922 21.85 -24.09 -10.03
N CYS A 923 22.63 -23.24 -10.70
CA CYS A 923 23.89 -23.62 -11.32
C CYS A 923 24.95 -23.91 -10.25
N HIS A 924 25.99 -24.66 -10.63
CA HIS A 924 27.06 -25.16 -9.73
C HIS A 924 26.62 -26.19 -8.67
N THR A 925 25.35 -26.57 -8.59
CA THR A 925 24.91 -27.71 -7.78
C THR A 925 25.42 -29.04 -8.34
N HIS A 926 25.63 -30.05 -7.48
CA HIS A 926 26.08 -31.38 -7.92
C HIS A 926 25.14 -32.02 -8.97
N ALA A 927 23.82 -31.83 -8.82
CA ALA A 927 22.84 -32.30 -9.80
C ALA A 927 23.06 -31.64 -11.18
N TYR A 928 23.13 -30.31 -11.24
CA TYR A 928 23.44 -29.58 -12.47
C TYR A 928 24.80 -30.00 -13.08
N ILE A 929 25.82 -30.23 -12.24
CA ILE A 929 27.15 -30.68 -12.66
C ILE A 929 27.10 -32.03 -13.38
N SER A 930 26.27 -32.97 -12.93
CA SER A 930 26.08 -34.24 -13.62
C SER A 930 25.38 -34.08 -14.97
N TYR A 931 24.29 -33.30 -15.04
CA TYR A 931 23.51 -33.15 -16.27
C TYR A 931 24.22 -32.34 -17.36
N TRP A 932 24.99 -31.29 -17.04
CA TRP A 932 25.73 -30.58 -18.11
C TRP A 932 26.83 -31.44 -18.73
N ARG A 933 27.48 -32.34 -17.97
CA ARG A 933 28.47 -33.29 -18.54
C ARG A 933 27.82 -34.22 -19.56
N VAL A 934 26.61 -34.71 -19.26
CA VAL A 934 25.80 -35.48 -20.22
C VAL A 934 25.44 -34.61 -21.43
N ALA A 935 24.95 -33.38 -21.23
CA ALA A 935 24.63 -32.47 -22.32
C ALA A 935 25.84 -32.17 -23.22
N ALA A 936 27.03 -31.99 -22.65
CA ALA A 936 28.28 -31.77 -23.37
C ALA A 936 28.66 -32.98 -24.24
N GLY A 937 28.56 -34.20 -23.72
CA GLY A 937 28.76 -35.43 -24.53
C GLY A 937 27.76 -35.55 -25.69
N TRP A 938 26.52 -35.10 -25.48
CA TRP A 938 25.48 -35.08 -26.51
C TRP A 938 25.54 -33.89 -27.49
N LEU A 939 26.52 -32.97 -27.36
CA LEU A 939 26.74 -31.92 -28.37
C LEU A 939 27.18 -32.45 -29.73
N VAL A 940 27.60 -33.71 -29.81
CA VAL A 940 27.83 -34.41 -31.09
C VAL A 940 26.52 -34.57 -31.87
N TYR A 941 25.36 -34.70 -31.22
CA TYR A 941 24.07 -34.98 -31.90
C TYR A 941 23.60 -33.85 -32.85
N PRO A 942 23.59 -32.56 -32.47
CA PRO A 942 23.25 -31.45 -33.37
C PRO A 942 24.01 -31.38 -34.70
N ILE A 943 25.27 -31.83 -34.77
CA ILE A 943 26.09 -31.80 -35.99
C ILE A 943 26.15 -33.20 -36.63
N GLY A 944 26.30 -34.23 -35.81
CA GLY A 944 26.47 -35.62 -36.23
C GLY A 944 25.25 -36.20 -36.94
N PHE A 945 24.02 -35.89 -36.52
CA PHE A 945 22.82 -36.43 -37.18
C PHE A 945 22.66 -35.93 -38.63
N PRO A 946 22.74 -34.61 -38.94
CA PRO A 946 22.80 -34.12 -40.32
C PRO A 946 23.97 -34.71 -41.13
N MET A 947 25.16 -34.83 -40.52
CA MET A 947 26.34 -35.38 -41.20
C MET A 947 26.19 -36.88 -41.55
N VAL A 948 25.60 -37.69 -40.66
CA VAL A 948 25.32 -39.10 -40.92
C VAL A 948 24.30 -39.25 -42.05
N ILE A 949 23.23 -38.43 -42.08
CA ILE A 949 22.28 -38.42 -43.21
C ILE A 949 23.00 -38.05 -44.51
N LEU A 950 23.82 -36.99 -44.51
CA LEU A 950 24.57 -36.54 -45.68
C LEU A 950 25.49 -37.65 -46.24
N ILE A 951 26.22 -38.35 -45.36
CA ILE A 951 27.11 -39.48 -45.73
C ILE A 951 26.31 -40.67 -46.29
N LEU A 952 25.17 -41.01 -45.67
CA LEU A 952 24.32 -42.11 -46.13
C LEU A 952 23.69 -41.80 -47.50
N VAL A 953 23.16 -40.59 -47.69
CA VAL A 953 22.59 -40.13 -48.96
C VAL A 953 23.67 -40.12 -50.05
N TRP A 954 24.85 -39.55 -49.77
CA TRP A 954 26.00 -39.56 -50.68
C TRP A 954 26.39 -40.99 -51.11
N LYS A 955 26.56 -41.90 -50.14
CA LYS A 955 26.99 -43.29 -50.36
C LYS A 955 26.00 -44.12 -51.19
N TYR A 956 24.69 -43.90 -51.03
CA TYR A 956 23.67 -44.75 -51.65
C TYR A 956 22.97 -44.17 -52.88
N ILE A 957 23.24 -42.91 -53.26
CA ILE A 957 22.58 -42.23 -54.39
C ILE A 957 23.56 -41.73 -55.46
N ARG A 958 24.82 -41.43 -55.12
CA ARG A 958 25.82 -40.92 -56.07
C ARG A 958 26.38 -42.03 -56.99
N GLN A 959 25.62 -42.40 -58.03
CA GLN A 959 26.14 -43.15 -59.18
C GLN A 959 26.19 -42.26 -60.44
N PRO A 960 27.24 -42.34 -61.27
CA PRO A 960 27.28 -41.69 -62.58
C PRO A 960 26.29 -42.35 -63.55
N GLN A 961 25.64 -41.55 -64.39
CA GLN A 961 24.98 -42.05 -65.60
C GLN A 961 26.06 -42.54 -66.58
N VAL A 962 26.00 -43.81 -66.99
CA VAL A 962 26.78 -44.34 -68.12
C VAL A 962 25.80 -44.87 -69.16
N ASN A 963 26.00 -44.44 -70.41
CA ASN A 963 25.04 -44.54 -71.50
C ASN A 963 24.51 -45.96 -71.77
N ARG A 964 23.20 -46.04 -72.07
CA ARG A 964 22.65 -46.99 -73.03
C ARG A 964 21.72 -46.25 -73.98
N GLY A 965 22.04 -46.28 -75.27
CA GLY A 965 21.19 -45.73 -76.31
C GLY A 965 20.09 -46.71 -76.74
N GLN A 966 18.93 -46.11 -77.06
CA GLN A 966 18.07 -46.37 -78.22
C GLN A 966 17.21 -47.65 -78.37
N ASN A 967 16.09 -47.40 -79.08
CA ASN A 967 15.11 -48.28 -79.74
C ASN A 967 14.05 -49.00 -78.86
N ASN A 968 12.76 -49.12 -79.21
CA ASN A 968 11.84 -48.48 -80.21
C ASN A 968 10.37 -48.98 -79.89
N GLN A 969 9.23 -48.60 -80.50
CA GLN A 969 8.78 -47.65 -81.56
C GLN A 969 7.24 -47.39 -81.41
N GLY A 970 6.66 -46.48 -82.22
CA GLY A 970 5.22 -46.45 -82.58
C GLY A 970 4.41 -45.28 -81.99
N THR A 971 3.69 -44.44 -82.76
CA THR A 971 3.21 -44.49 -84.17
C THR A 971 3.55 -43.19 -84.94
N GLU A 972 4.20 -43.28 -86.11
CA GLU A 972 3.66 -43.09 -87.49
C GLU A 972 3.47 -41.61 -87.90
N GLN A 973 3.78 -41.14 -89.12
CA GLN A 973 3.87 -41.78 -90.46
C GLN A 973 4.98 -41.12 -91.32
N ASP A 974 5.71 -41.86 -92.17
CA ASP A 974 5.90 -41.57 -93.62
C ASP A 974 6.94 -42.47 -94.37
N SER A 975 6.42 -43.31 -95.27
CA SER A 975 6.94 -43.62 -96.62
C SER A 975 8.18 -44.55 -96.89
N LEU A 976 7.95 -45.46 -97.87
CA LEU A 976 8.85 -46.19 -98.82
C LEU A 976 9.70 -47.44 -98.44
N ASN A 977 9.21 -48.59 -98.93
CA ASN A 977 9.82 -49.58 -99.87
C ASN A 977 11.05 -50.49 -99.53
N ASP A 978 10.75 -51.80 -99.49
CA ASP A 978 11.43 -52.97 -100.13
C ASP A 978 12.85 -53.46 -99.73
N PRO A 979 13.21 -54.75 -99.99
CA PRO A 979 13.99 -55.54 -99.02
C PRO A 979 15.17 -56.37 -99.58
N GLN A 980 16.33 -56.39 -98.90
CA GLN A 980 17.35 -57.43 -99.11
C GLN A 980 18.33 -57.59 -97.94
N GLU A 981 18.91 -58.79 -97.83
CA GLU A 981 19.86 -59.29 -96.80
C GLU A 981 19.29 -59.30 -95.35
N LEU A 982 18.91 -60.41 -94.72
CA LEU A 982 19.31 -61.83 -94.80
C LEU A 982 20.82 -62.09 -94.75
N GLY A 983 21.26 -62.68 -93.63
CA GLY A 983 22.33 -63.70 -93.73
C GLY A 983 23.71 -63.36 -93.16
N GLN A 984 23.85 -62.58 -92.09
CA GLN A 984 25.08 -62.63 -91.28
C GLN A 984 24.82 -62.43 -89.77
N LEU A 985 25.63 -63.08 -88.94
CA LEU A 985 25.65 -63.05 -87.46
C LEU A 985 24.70 -63.98 -86.66
N ILE A 986 24.26 -65.09 -87.26
CA ILE A 986 24.18 -66.35 -86.48
C ILE A 986 25.62 -66.83 -86.22
N ALA A 987 26.30 -66.20 -85.24
CA ALA A 987 27.70 -66.50 -84.94
C ALA A 987 28.18 -66.20 -83.50
N ASN A 988 27.38 -65.57 -82.61
CA ASN A 988 27.94 -65.03 -81.35
C ASN A 988 27.10 -65.16 -80.06
N GLU A 989 26.16 -66.10 -79.99
CA GLU A 989 25.34 -66.31 -78.76
C GLU A 989 25.91 -67.34 -77.75
N ARG A 990 27.08 -67.95 -77.99
CA ARG A 990 27.79 -68.77 -76.98
C ARG A 990 28.88 -68.04 -76.18
N VAL A 991 29.16 -66.76 -76.48
CA VAL A 991 30.20 -65.98 -75.77
C VAL A 991 29.67 -65.25 -74.52
N ARG A 992 28.35 -65.13 -74.32
CA ARG A 992 27.76 -64.51 -73.12
C ARG A 992 27.70 -65.42 -71.87
N ALA A 993 28.31 -66.60 -71.91
CA ALA A 993 28.28 -67.57 -70.80
C ALA A 993 29.41 -67.41 -69.75
N ASN A 994 30.51 -66.68 -70.03
CA ASN A 994 31.68 -66.59 -69.14
C ASN A 994 32.20 -65.14 -68.95
N ALA A 995 31.33 -64.26 -68.47
CA ALA A 995 31.72 -62.97 -67.87
C ALA A 995 30.97 -62.72 -66.55
N ILE A 996 31.03 -63.72 -65.66
CA ILE A 996 30.58 -63.64 -64.27
C ILE A 996 31.81 -63.31 -63.40
N CYS A 997 31.61 -62.56 -62.32
CA CYS A 997 32.60 -62.16 -61.30
C CYS A 997 33.69 -61.15 -61.72
N TYR A 998 33.35 -59.85 -61.64
CA TYR A 998 33.87 -59.04 -60.53
C TYR A 998 32.73 -58.18 -59.96
N ALA A 999 32.36 -58.46 -58.72
CA ALA A 999 31.27 -57.78 -58.03
C ALA A 999 31.82 -56.71 -57.07
N GLN A 1000 31.26 -55.50 -57.14
CA GLN A 1000 31.21 -54.58 -56.00
C GLN A 1000 29.79 -54.00 -55.87
N PRO A 1001 29.37 -53.61 -54.65
CA PRO A 1001 28.03 -53.94 -54.20
C PRO A 1001 26.94 -53.03 -54.78
N ARG A 1002 25.91 -53.65 -55.36
CA ARG A 1002 24.59 -53.02 -55.47
C ARG A 1002 24.13 -52.59 -54.08
N ALA A 1003 23.81 -51.32 -53.91
CA ALA A 1003 23.22 -50.79 -52.68
C ALA A 1003 22.00 -51.63 -52.25
N GLU A 1004 21.88 -51.95 -50.97
CA GLU A 1004 20.73 -52.69 -50.45
C GLU A 1004 19.45 -51.85 -50.71
N PRO A 1005 18.49 -52.33 -51.54
CA PRO A 1005 17.39 -51.50 -52.03
C PRO A 1005 16.47 -51.02 -50.90
N SER A 1006 16.45 -51.76 -49.79
CA SER A 1006 15.76 -51.42 -48.54
C SER A 1006 16.23 -50.10 -47.92
N VAL A 1007 17.56 -49.86 -47.88
CA VAL A 1007 18.17 -48.65 -47.29
C VAL A 1007 17.90 -47.44 -48.17
N ARG A 1008 18.08 -47.58 -49.49
CA ARG A 1008 17.83 -46.49 -50.45
C ARG A 1008 16.37 -46.02 -50.39
N SER A 1009 15.43 -46.95 -50.38
CA SER A 1009 13.99 -46.65 -50.25
C SER A 1009 13.57 -46.18 -48.85
N GLY A 1010 14.43 -46.35 -47.82
CA GLY A 1010 14.22 -45.78 -46.49
C GLY A 1010 14.67 -44.31 -46.39
N LEU A 1011 15.66 -43.91 -47.19
CA LEU A 1011 16.22 -42.55 -47.23
C LEU A 1011 15.48 -41.58 -48.16
N THR A 1012 14.50 -42.07 -48.94
CA THR A 1012 13.69 -41.31 -49.91
C THR A 1012 13.24 -39.94 -49.38
N LEU A 1013 12.82 -39.89 -48.11
CA LEU A 1013 12.42 -38.69 -47.38
C LEU A 1013 13.39 -37.51 -47.52
N PHE A 1014 14.70 -37.74 -47.56
CA PHE A 1014 15.71 -36.67 -47.50
C PHE A 1014 16.12 -36.13 -48.88
N TYR A 1015 15.82 -36.82 -49.97
CA TYR A 1015 16.34 -36.47 -51.30
C TYR A 1015 15.29 -36.41 -52.41
N GLU A 1016 14.17 -37.15 -52.35
CA GLU A 1016 13.23 -37.26 -53.48
C GLU A 1016 12.51 -35.94 -53.82
N ASN A 1017 12.41 -35.02 -52.85
CA ASN A 1017 11.84 -33.70 -53.05
C ASN A 1017 12.73 -32.78 -53.91
N TYR A 1018 14.04 -33.07 -53.94
CA TYR A 1018 15.04 -32.20 -54.54
C TYR A 1018 15.47 -32.68 -55.93
N LYS A 1019 16.01 -31.75 -56.73
CA LYS A 1019 16.66 -32.08 -58.00
C LYS A 1019 17.85 -33.04 -57.76
N PRO A 1020 18.20 -33.91 -58.73
CA PRO A 1020 19.33 -34.83 -58.58
C PRO A 1020 20.67 -34.16 -58.23
N GLU A 1021 20.88 -32.93 -58.70
CA GLU A 1021 22.05 -32.08 -58.41
C GLU A 1021 22.08 -31.55 -56.96
N CYS A 1022 20.91 -31.41 -56.32
CA CYS A 1022 20.71 -30.79 -55.01
C CYS A 1022 20.44 -31.82 -53.89
N TRP A 1023 20.90 -33.07 -54.04
CA TRP A 1023 20.67 -34.19 -53.11
C TRP A 1023 21.07 -33.92 -51.64
N TYR A 1024 21.94 -32.94 -51.40
CA TYR A 1024 22.42 -32.54 -50.07
C TYR A 1024 21.55 -31.49 -49.36
N TRP A 1025 20.52 -30.95 -50.02
CA TRP A 1025 19.83 -29.73 -49.55
C TRP A 1025 19.13 -29.87 -48.19
N GLU A 1026 18.58 -31.05 -47.86
CA GLU A 1026 17.90 -31.24 -46.57
C GLU A 1026 18.85 -31.02 -45.38
N ALA A 1027 20.13 -31.39 -45.49
CA ALA A 1027 21.13 -31.11 -44.47
C ALA A 1027 21.39 -29.60 -44.30
N VAL A 1028 21.33 -28.83 -45.41
CA VAL A 1028 21.45 -27.36 -45.41
C VAL A 1028 20.25 -26.72 -44.70
N GLU A 1029 19.03 -27.19 -44.96
CA GLU A 1029 17.82 -26.74 -44.24
C GLU A 1029 17.85 -27.08 -42.75
N MET A 1030 18.39 -28.25 -42.37
CA MET A 1030 18.60 -28.62 -40.96
C MET A 1030 19.63 -27.70 -40.27
N GLY A 1031 20.73 -27.37 -40.95
CA GLY A 1031 21.72 -26.40 -40.48
C GLY A 1031 21.15 -25.00 -40.30
N ARG A 1032 20.40 -24.49 -41.30
CA ARG A 1032 19.70 -23.20 -41.24
C ARG A 1032 18.79 -23.10 -40.03
N LYS A 1033 17.96 -24.12 -39.79
CA LYS A 1033 17.05 -24.19 -38.63
C LYS A 1033 17.83 -24.11 -37.32
N LEU A 1034 18.91 -24.89 -37.16
CA LEU A 1034 19.74 -24.89 -35.95
C LEU A 1034 20.40 -23.52 -35.67
N ILE A 1035 20.95 -22.88 -36.70
CA ILE A 1035 21.59 -21.56 -36.59
C ILE A 1035 20.56 -20.51 -36.15
N LEU A 1036 19.40 -20.44 -36.81
CA LEU A 1036 18.37 -19.43 -36.54
C LEU A 1036 17.60 -19.66 -35.22
N THR A 1037 17.44 -20.91 -34.74
CA THR A 1037 16.74 -21.17 -33.46
C THR A 1037 17.63 -21.23 -32.24
N SER A 1038 18.91 -21.61 -32.40
CA SER A 1038 19.80 -21.94 -31.28
C SER A 1038 21.18 -21.30 -31.40
N GLY A 1039 21.77 -21.20 -32.60
CA GLY A 1039 23.09 -20.58 -32.81
C GLY A 1039 23.10 -19.08 -32.44
N LEU A 1040 22.06 -18.34 -32.84
CA LEU A 1040 21.90 -16.92 -32.50
C LEU A 1040 21.78 -16.63 -30.99
N ALA A 1041 21.53 -17.62 -30.13
CA ALA A 1041 21.50 -17.42 -28.69
C ALA A 1041 22.90 -17.21 -28.07
N LEU A 1042 23.96 -17.68 -28.74
CA LEU A 1042 25.34 -17.65 -28.23
C LEU A 1042 26.01 -16.27 -28.38
N ILE A 1043 25.39 -15.32 -29.08
CA ILE A 1043 25.98 -14.02 -29.46
C ILE A 1043 25.68 -12.90 -28.42
N GLY A 1044 25.00 -13.25 -27.31
CA GLY A 1044 24.62 -12.33 -26.23
C GLY A 1044 23.27 -11.65 -26.46
N GLU A 1045 22.41 -11.58 -25.44
CA GLU A 1045 21.06 -11.02 -25.59
C GLU A 1045 21.00 -9.51 -25.30
N HIS A 1046 19.84 -8.92 -25.64
CA HIS A 1046 19.50 -7.50 -25.60
C HIS A 1046 20.11 -6.61 -26.68
N SER A 1047 21.24 -6.98 -27.29
CA SER A 1047 21.82 -6.23 -28.41
C SER A 1047 20.84 -6.02 -29.58
N ARG A 1048 21.02 -4.94 -30.35
CA ARG A 1048 20.37 -4.79 -31.67
C ARG A 1048 21.01 -5.75 -32.69
N THR A 1049 22.27 -6.14 -32.49
CA THR A 1049 23.05 -7.00 -33.38
C THR A 1049 22.48 -8.41 -33.49
N GLN A 1050 21.93 -9.01 -32.42
CA GLN A 1050 21.33 -10.35 -32.47
C GLN A 1050 20.14 -10.43 -33.45
N VAL A 1051 19.28 -9.40 -33.47
CA VAL A 1051 18.12 -9.33 -34.38
C VAL A 1051 18.58 -9.05 -35.82
N GLY A 1052 19.51 -8.11 -35.99
CA GLY A 1052 20.11 -7.78 -37.29
C GLY A 1052 20.81 -8.98 -37.92
N LEU A 1053 21.62 -9.72 -37.17
CA LEU A 1053 22.29 -10.95 -37.63
C LEU A 1053 21.27 -12.03 -38.03
N GLY A 1054 20.17 -12.19 -37.28
CA GLY A 1054 19.09 -13.08 -37.67
C GLY A 1054 18.44 -12.71 -39.01
N ALA A 1055 18.17 -11.42 -39.22
CA ALA A 1055 17.64 -10.91 -40.49
C ALA A 1055 18.62 -11.12 -41.65
N ILE A 1056 19.91 -10.82 -41.46
CA ILE A 1056 20.99 -11.01 -42.45
C ILE A 1056 21.12 -12.49 -42.83
N ILE A 1057 21.20 -13.39 -41.85
CA ILE A 1057 21.30 -14.84 -42.11
C ILE A 1057 20.05 -15.32 -42.87
N SER A 1058 18.85 -14.87 -42.47
CA SER A 1058 17.61 -15.24 -43.17
C SER A 1058 17.58 -14.74 -44.63
N ALA A 1059 18.09 -13.53 -44.90
CA ALA A 1059 18.21 -13.00 -46.27
C ALA A 1059 19.18 -13.82 -47.12
N LEU A 1060 20.38 -14.13 -46.60
CA LEU A 1060 21.39 -14.93 -47.30
C LEU A 1060 20.86 -16.32 -47.69
N PHE A 1061 20.15 -17.00 -46.77
CA PHE A 1061 19.50 -18.28 -47.08
C PHE A 1061 18.38 -18.16 -48.11
N ALA A 1062 17.58 -17.10 -48.09
CA ALA A 1062 16.54 -16.86 -49.09
C ALA A 1062 17.13 -16.63 -50.49
N ILE A 1063 18.19 -15.82 -50.61
CA ILE A 1063 18.92 -15.57 -51.86
C ILE A 1063 19.51 -16.88 -52.40
N MET A 1064 20.20 -17.65 -51.55
CA MET A 1064 20.80 -18.94 -51.93
C MET A 1064 19.75 -19.96 -52.41
N TYR A 1065 18.57 -19.98 -51.78
CA TYR A 1065 17.45 -20.84 -52.19
C TYR A 1065 16.90 -20.43 -53.57
N VAL A 1066 16.66 -19.13 -53.79
CA VAL A 1066 16.11 -18.60 -55.05
C VAL A 1066 17.06 -18.81 -56.23
N TYR A 1067 18.38 -18.72 -55.99
CA TYR A 1067 19.41 -18.99 -56.98
C TYR A 1067 19.46 -20.48 -57.39
N LEU A 1068 19.49 -21.39 -56.42
CA LEU A 1068 19.68 -22.82 -56.69
C LEU A 1068 18.38 -23.57 -57.07
N ARG A 1069 17.20 -23.04 -56.68
CA ARG A 1069 15.87 -23.66 -56.87
C ARG A 1069 15.90 -25.18 -56.65
N PRO A 1070 16.20 -25.62 -55.42
CA PRO A 1070 16.62 -27.00 -55.15
C PRO A 1070 15.47 -28.01 -55.22
N ILE A 1071 14.23 -27.57 -54.96
CA ILE A 1071 13.04 -28.42 -55.00
C ILE A 1071 12.63 -28.64 -56.47
N ALA A 1072 12.30 -29.89 -56.82
CA ALA A 1072 11.96 -30.26 -58.19
C ALA A 1072 10.51 -29.87 -58.59
N ASP A 1073 9.58 -29.88 -57.64
CA ASP A 1073 8.19 -29.47 -57.88
C ASP A 1073 8.05 -27.93 -57.84
N GLN A 1074 7.42 -27.36 -58.87
CA GLN A 1074 7.30 -25.91 -59.04
C GLN A 1074 6.43 -25.27 -57.95
N PHE A 1075 5.38 -25.95 -57.49
CA PHE A 1075 4.49 -25.43 -56.45
C PHE A 1075 5.16 -25.47 -55.08
N GLU A 1076 5.79 -26.59 -54.70
CA GLU A 1076 6.54 -26.72 -53.45
C GLU A 1076 7.71 -25.71 -53.39
N ASN A 1077 8.39 -25.46 -54.52
CA ASN A 1077 9.45 -24.45 -54.62
C ASN A 1077 8.94 -23.02 -54.43
N ILE A 1078 7.78 -22.66 -55.01
CA ILE A 1078 7.14 -21.35 -54.78
C ILE A 1078 6.75 -21.20 -53.31
N LEU A 1079 6.15 -22.24 -52.71
CA LEU A 1079 5.72 -22.22 -51.32
C LEU A 1079 6.88 -22.00 -50.34
N GLN A 1080 8.01 -22.73 -50.50
CA GLN A 1080 9.20 -22.56 -49.69
C GLN A 1080 9.85 -21.17 -49.89
N THR A 1081 9.82 -20.63 -51.13
CA THR A 1081 10.31 -19.26 -51.40
C THR A 1081 9.51 -18.21 -50.63
N ILE A 1082 8.18 -18.31 -50.66
CA ILE A 1082 7.27 -17.41 -49.93
C ILE A 1082 7.49 -17.52 -48.41
N ALA A 1083 7.66 -18.73 -47.89
CA ALA A 1083 7.95 -18.96 -46.48
C ALA A 1083 9.28 -18.31 -46.03
N LEU A 1084 10.35 -18.45 -46.81
CA LEU A 1084 11.65 -17.82 -46.51
C LEU A 1084 11.57 -16.28 -46.54
N MET A 1085 10.87 -15.71 -47.53
CA MET A 1085 10.66 -14.27 -47.62
C MET A 1085 9.84 -13.72 -46.45
N ALA A 1086 8.80 -14.44 -46.01
CA ALA A 1086 8.00 -14.06 -44.85
C ALA A 1086 8.79 -14.12 -43.52
N ILE A 1087 9.74 -15.04 -43.35
CA ILE A 1087 10.64 -15.04 -42.16
C ILE A 1087 11.52 -13.78 -42.18
N PHE A 1088 12.14 -13.46 -43.32
CA PHE A 1088 12.97 -12.28 -43.47
C PHE A 1088 12.21 -10.97 -43.18
N LEU A 1089 11.02 -10.80 -43.76
CA LEU A 1089 10.19 -9.60 -43.55
C LEU A 1089 9.76 -9.45 -42.07
N ASN A 1090 9.30 -10.53 -41.43
CA ASN A 1090 8.96 -10.51 -40.01
C ASN A 1090 10.17 -10.10 -39.12
N LEU A 1091 11.37 -10.59 -39.45
CA LEU A 1091 12.61 -10.22 -38.73
C LEU A 1091 12.99 -8.75 -38.93
N SER A 1092 12.90 -8.22 -40.15
CA SER A 1092 13.19 -6.82 -40.46
C SER A 1092 12.22 -5.85 -39.77
N ILE A 1093 10.93 -6.19 -39.68
CA ILE A 1093 9.95 -5.42 -38.88
C ILE A 1093 10.32 -5.46 -37.38
N GLY A 1094 10.81 -6.61 -36.89
CA GLY A 1094 11.31 -6.75 -35.52
C GLY A 1094 12.58 -5.94 -35.22
N VAL A 1095 13.36 -5.53 -36.23
CA VAL A 1095 14.45 -4.56 -36.08
C VAL A 1095 13.88 -3.13 -35.95
N MET A 1096 12.92 -2.76 -36.81
CA MET A 1096 12.31 -1.43 -36.84
C MET A 1096 11.62 -1.08 -35.52
N LEU A 1097 10.87 -2.01 -34.93
CA LEU A 1097 10.16 -1.83 -33.66
C LEU A 1097 11.08 -1.76 -32.41
N LYS A 1098 12.40 -1.86 -32.55
CA LYS A 1098 13.38 -1.80 -31.44
C LYS A 1098 14.01 -0.39 -31.27
N THR A 1099 13.35 0.64 -31.76
CA THR A 1099 13.63 2.05 -31.44
C THR A 1099 13.33 2.32 -29.96
N PRO A 1100 14.11 3.17 -29.27
CA PRO A 1100 13.94 3.38 -27.83
C PRO A 1100 12.85 4.42 -27.53
N ASP A 1101 12.02 4.14 -26.51
CA ASP A 1101 11.11 5.12 -25.87
C ASP A 1101 11.89 6.12 -25.00
N ASP A 1102 12.87 6.79 -25.59
CA ASP A 1102 13.72 7.79 -24.95
C ASP A 1102 13.54 9.15 -25.64
N GLU A 1103 12.33 9.71 -25.54
CA GLU A 1103 12.12 11.15 -25.27
C GLU A 1103 10.65 11.49 -24.94
N VAL A 1104 10.50 12.25 -23.86
CA VAL A 1104 9.42 13.20 -23.48
C VAL A 1104 7.96 12.94 -23.92
N SER A 1105 7.11 12.76 -22.90
CA SER A 1105 5.72 13.23 -22.77
C SER A 1105 5.09 14.00 -23.94
N ALA A 1106 4.55 13.30 -24.94
CA ALA A 1106 3.61 13.86 -25.92
C ALA A 1106 2.31 13.04 -25.96
N VAL A 1107 1.26 13.55 -25.31
CA VAL A 1107 -0.11 13.09 -25.55
C VAL A 1107 -0.58 13.68 -26.88
N ILE A 1108 -0.29 12.98 -28.00
CA ILE A 1108 -0.98 13.00 -29.30
C ILE A 1108 -0.20 12.09 -30.30
N ASN A 1109 -0.93 11.38 -31.17
CA ASN A 1109 -0.46 10.66 -32.39
C ASN A 1109 0.29 9.31 -32.34
N HIS A 1110 0.54 8.65 -31.20
CA HIS A 1110 1.09 7.28 -31.21
C HIS A 1110 0.16 6.18 -31.78
N GLN A 1111 -1.03 6.53 -32.27
CA GLN A 1111 -2.13 5.58 -32.52
C GLN A 1111 -2.27 5.13 -33.99
N ASN A 1112 -1.58 5.78 -34.94
CA ASN A 1112 -1.70 5.46 -36.37
C ASN A 1112 -0.61 4.52 -36.88
N ASP A 1113 0.64 4.70 -36.44
CA ASP A 1113 1.80 3.92 -36.94
C ASP A 1113 1.73 2.44 -36.49
N ASP A 1114 1.32 2.19 -35.24
CA ASP A 1114 1.07 0.85 -34.70
C ASP A 1114 0.06 0.05 -35.55
N VAL A 1115 -0.95 0.73 -36.11
CA VAL A 1115 -2.01 0.09 -36.92
C VAL A 1115 -1.48 -0.32 -38.30
N GLY A 1116 -0.65 0.51 -38.94
CA GLY A 1116 -0.05 0.18 -40.23
C GLY A 1116 0.84 -1.08 -40.14
N VAL A 1117 1.72 -1.12 -39.14
CA VAL A 1117 2.57 -2.29 -38.87
C VAL A 1117 1.73 -3.53 -38.56
N SER A 1118 0.63 -3.38 -37.81
CA SER A 1118 -0.32 -4.46 -37.52
C SER A 1118 -0.90 -5.11 -38.76
N VAL A 1119 -1.38 -4.31 -39.71
CA VAL A 1119 -2.04 -4.81 -40.94
C VAL A 1119 -1.04 -5.53 -41.83
N MET A 1120 0.17 -4.99 -41.99
CA MET A 1120 1.22 -5.61 -42.82
C MET A 1120 1.62 -7.00 -42.30
N LEU A 1121 1.76 -7.16 -40.98
CA LEU A 1121 2.10 -8.43 -40.34
C LEU A 1121 0.98 -9.48 -40.46
N ILE A 1122 -0.28 -9.06 -40.32
CA ILE A 1122 -1.45 -9.93 -40.55
C ILE A 1122 -1.38 -10.48 -41.96
N PHE A 1123 -1.24 -9.60 -42.97
CA PHE A 1123 -1.22 -9.96 -44.37
C PHE A 1123 -0.08 -10.92 -44.73
N ILE A 1124 1.17 -10.61 -44.32
CA ILE A 1124 2.35 -11.45 -44.57
C ILE A 1124 2.15 -12.86 -44.00
N ASN A 1125 1.64 -12.98 -42.77
CA ASN A 1125 1.52 -14.27 -42.09
C ASN A 1125 0.28 -15.08 -42.50
N THR A 1126 -0.82 -14.45 -42.96
CA THR A 1126 -1.99 -15.16 -43.48
C THR A 1126 -1.83 -15.60 -44.93
N ALA A 1127 -1.11 -14.84 -45.76
CA ALA A 1127 -0.84 -15.20 -47.16
C ALA A 1127 -0.17 -16.58 -47.27
N VAL A 1128 0.81 -16.88 -46.41
CA VAL A 1128 1.49 -18.20 -46.37
C VAL A 1128 0.48 -19.33 -46.10
N ILE A 1129 -0.42 -19.16 -45.13
CA ILE A 1129 -1.43 -20.18 -44.78
C ILE A 1129 -2.46 -20.34 -45.90
N GLY A 1130 -2.95 -19.22 -46.45
CA GLY A 1130 -3.97 -19.23 -47.50
C GLY A 1130 -3.52 -19.99 -48.75
N ILE A 1131 -2.27 -19.78 -49.18
CA ILE A 1131 -1.69 -20.47 -50.34
C ILE A 1131 -1.59 -21.99 -50.10
N VAL A 1132 -1.16 -22.41 -48.90
CA VAL A 1132 -1.12 -23.84 -48.52
C VAL A 1132 -2.51 -24.44 -48.52
N VAL A 1133 -3.47 -23.80 -47.83
CA VAL A 1133 -4.84 -24.33 -47.68
C VAL A 1133 -5.52 -24.46 -49.04
N VAL A 1134 -5.42 -23.45 -49.90
CA VAL A 1134 -6.00 -23.49 -51.27
C VAL A 1134 -5.37 -24.60 -52.11
N ALA A 1135 -4.06 -24.84 -51.99
CA ALA A 1135 -3.38 -25.91 -52.72
C ALA A 1135 -3.74 -27.32 -52.20
N CYS A 1136 -3.73 -27.52 -50.87
CA CYS A 1136 -4.16 -28.77 -50.27
C CYS A 1136 -5.63 -29.07 -50.61
N LEU A 1137 -6.52 -28.08 -50.55
CA LEU A 1137 -7.90 -28.22 -50.99
C LEU A 1137 -8.00 -28.59 -52.48
N ARG A 1138 -7.25 -27.92 -53.38
CA ARG A 1138 -7.22 -28.30 -54.81
C ARG A 1138 -6.76 -29.75 -55.02
N ILE A 1139 -5.75 -30.21 -54.31
CA ILE A 1139 -5.24 -31.59 -54.41
C ILE A 1139 -6.27 -32.59 -53.86
N ILE A 1140 -6.87 -32.31 -52.70
CA ILE A 1140 -7.90 -33.14 -52.08
C ILE A 1140 -9.14 -33.21 -52.98
N ILE A 1141 -9.66 -32.08 -53.46
CA ILE A 1141 -10.81 -32.02 -54.38
C ILE A 1141 -10.51 -32.80 -55.66
N LYS A 1142 -9.31 -32.65 -56.25
CA LYS A 1142 -8.91 -33.39 -57.46
C LYS A 1142 -8.81 -34.91 -57.21
N HIS A 1143 -8.40 -35.33 -56.02
CA HIS A 1143 -8.37 -36.75 -55.63
C HIS A 1143 -9.76 -37.31 -55.31
N VAL A 1144 -10.61 -36.57 -54.60
CA VAL A 1144 -11.99 -36.95 -54.29
C VAL A 1144 -12.82 -37.03 -55.58
N TYR A 1145 -12.68 -36.05 -56.48
CA TYR A 1145 -13.32 -36.05 -57.80
C TYR A 1145 -12.90 -37.26 -58.66
N ARG A 1146 -11.60 -37.62 -58.66
CA ARG A 1146 -11.15 -38.85 -59.32
C ARG A 1146 -11.71 -40.11 -58.65
N TRP A 1147 -11.72 -40.17 -57.32
CA TRP A 1147 -12.20 -41.33 -56.57
C TRP A 1147 -13.70 -41.59 -56.83
N CYS A 1148 -14.52 -40.53 -56.84
CA CYS A 1148 -15.93 -40.58 -57.21
C CYS A 1148 -16.18 -40.99 -58.67
N LYS A 1149 -15.19 -40.86 -59.57
CA LYS A 1149 -15.29 -41.28 -60.99
C LYS A 1149 -14.81 -42.73 -61.23
N THR A 1150 -14.28 -43.42 -60.21
CA THR A 1150 -13.65 -44.74 -60.37
C THR A 1150 -14.40 -45.92 -59.73
N GLU A 1151 -15.56 -45.71 -59.12
CA GLU A 1151 -16.46 -46.80 -58.71
C GLU A 1151 -17.87 -46.55 -59.25
N ASP A 1152 -18.33 -47.40 -60.17
CA ASP A 1152 -19.72 -47.46 -60.62
C ASP A 1152 -20.62 -47.90 -59.45
N ARG A 1153 -21.16 -46.93 -58.71
CA ARG A 1153 -22.21 -47.14 -57.71
C ARG A 1153 -23.39 -46.19 -57.96
N PRO A 1154 -24.59 -46.69 -58.28
CA PRO A 1154 -25.78 -45.85 -58.37
C PRO A 1154 -26.14 -45.33 -56.97
N GLY A 1155 -26.09 -44.01 -56.78
CA GLY A 1155 -26.41 -43.34 -55.50
C GLY A 1155 -25.51 -42.17 -55.09
N CYS A 1156 -24.36 -41.95 -55.76
CA CYS A 1156 -23.47 -40.83 -55.42
C CYS A 1156 -23.93 -39.45 -55.91
N ALA A 1157 -24.96 -39.35 -56.76
CA ALA A 1157 -25.41 -38.09 -57.35
C ALA A 1157 -26.12 -37.18 -56.33
N ASP A 1158 -27.00 -37.74 -55.49
CA ASP A 1158 -27.95 -36.94 -54.69
C ASP A 1158 -27.32 -36.30 -53.45
N CYS A 1159 -26.23 -36.86 -52.92
CA CYS A 1159 -25.55 -36.31 -51.74
C CYS A 1159 -24.70 -35.05 -52.05
N TRP A 1160 -24.27 -34.85 -53.30
CA TRP A 1160 -23.34 -33.75 -53.64
C TRP A 1160 -24.04 -32.42 -53.97
N GLY A 1161 -25.29 -32.46 -54.45
CA GLY A 1161 -26.08 -31.25 -54.67
C GLY A 1161 -26.32 -30.45 -53.37
N PHE A 1162 -26.52 -31.15 -52.25
CA PHE A 1162 -26.75 -30.53 -50.94
C PHE A 1162 -25.49 -29.89 -50.34
N CYS A 1163 -24.30 -30.47 -50.58
CA CYS A 1163 -23.05 -29.96 -50.04
C CYS A 1163 -22.49 -28.75 -50.81
N LEU A 1164 -22.73 -28.65 -52.12
CA LEU A 1164 -22.24 -27.51 -52.91
C LEU A 1164 -23.02 -26.21 -52.64
N SER A 1165 -24.31 -26.30 -52.28
CA SER A 1165 -25.15 -25.12 -52.00
C SER A 1165 -24.73 -24.31 -50.77
N LEU A 1166 -23.92 -24.89 -49.88
CA LEU A 1166 -23.43 -24.27 -48.64
C LEU A 1166 -22.16 -23.42 -48.82
N VAL A 1167 -21.50 -23.45 -49.99
CA VAL A 1167 -20.11 -22.95 -50.15
C VAL A 1167 -19.97 -21.80 -51.16
N LEU A 1168 -20.98 -21.55 -52.01
CA LEU A 1168 -20.95 -20.48 -53.01
C LEU A 1168 -22.12 -19.49 -52.82
N PRO A 1169 -21.86 -18.22 -52.46
CA PRO A 1169 -22.90 -17.20 -52.39
C PRO A 1169 -23.09 -16.54 -53.77
N CYS A 1170 -24.18 -16.88 -54.46
CA CYS A 1170 -24.73 -16.03 -55.51
C CYS A 1170 -26.23 -15.81 -55.29
N ARG A 1171 -26.62 -14.54 -55.28
CA ARG A 1171 -28.02 -14.12 -55.33
C ARG A 1171 -28.61 -14.55 -56.68
N LEU A 1172 -29.86 -15.00 -56.68
CA LEU A 1172 -30.95 -14.39 -57.45
C LEU A 1172 -32.30 -14.91 -56.91
N GLY A 1173 -33.32 -14.07 -56.99
CA GLY A 1173 -34.61 -14.31 -56.33
C GLY A 1173 -35.48 -15.33 -57.06
N SER A 1174 -36.31 -16.05 -56.30
CA SER A 1174 -37.42 -16.83 -56.83
C SER A 1174 -38.49 -15.92 -57.42
N ASN A 1175 -39.01 -16.25 -58.60
CA ASN A 1175 -40.42 -16.04 -58.90
C ASN A 1175 -40.93 -16.98 -60.02
N HIS A 1176 -42.00 -17.71 -59.66
CA HIS A 1176 -43.10 -18.17 -60.51
C HIS A 1176 -42.90 -19.09 -61.74
N THR A 1177 -43.44 -20.31 -61.56
CA THR A 1177 -44.40 -21.04 -62.44
C THR A 1177 -43.99 -21.64 -63.80
N SER A 1178 -44.08 -22.98 -63.80
CA SER A 1178 -44.86 -23.83 -64.73
C SER A 1178 -44.41 -24.11 -66.17
N ARG A 1179 -44.57 -25.41 -66.50
CA ARG A 1179 -44.84 -26.03 -67.81
C ARG A 1179 -43.71 -26.19 -68.84
N ASP A 1180 -43.48 -27.48 -69.12
CA ASP A 1180 -43.56 -28.12 -70.44
C ASP A 1180 -42.46 -27.97 -71.51
N TYR A 1181 -42.07 -29.15 -72.01
CA TYR A 1181 -41.67 -29.50 -73.37
C TYR A 1181 -40.32 -29.03 -73.96
N GLN A 1182 -39.41 -30.00 -74.03
CA GLN A 1182 -38.88 -30.62 -75.27
C GLN A 1182 -37.99 -29.84 -76.28
N TYR A 1183 -37.01 -30.61 -76.79
CA TYR A 1183 -36.22 -30.48 -78.02
C TYR A 1183 -35.23 -29.31 -78.24
N ASN A 1184 -33.95 -29.65 -77.99
CA ASN A 1184 -32.89 -29.89 -79.01
C ASN A 1184 -32.44 -28.81 -80.01
N ILE A 1185 -31.14 -28.90 -80.33
CA ILE A 1185 -30.52 -28.62 -81.65
C ILE A 1185 -30.31 -27.12 -82.01
N SER A 1186 -29.16 -26.59 -81.56
CA SER A 1186 -27.93 -26.47 -82.39
C SER A 1186 -27.33 -25.08 -82.73
N LEU A 1187 -26.00 -25.16 -82.90
CA LEU A 1187 -25.15 -24.51 -83.91
C LEU A 1187 -24.65 -23.06 -83.74
N LEU A 1188 -23.35 -22.95 -84.08
CA LEU A 1188 -22.52 -21.78 -84.41
C LEU A 1188 -22.14 -20.90 -83.19
N ASP A 1189 -20.84 -20.73 -82.89
CA ASP A 1189 -19.83 -19.92 -83.62
C ASP A 1189 -20.33 -18.46 -83.78
N ASP A 1190 -19.60 -17.43 -83.38
CA ASP A 1190 -18.18 -17.16 -83.67
C ASP A 1190 -17.64 -16.03 -82.72
N ALA A 1191 -16.41 -15.59 -82.97
CA ALA A 1191 -15.80 -14.31 -82.57
C ALA A 1191 -15.44 -14.15 -81.07
N ARG A 1192 -14.17 -14.39 -80.68
CA ARG A 1192 -12.94 -13.60 -80.92
C ARG A 1192 -12.66 -12.50 -79.89
N THR A 1193 -11.53 -12.69 -79.22
CA THR A 1193 -10.55 -11.67 -78.78
C THR A 1193 -11.03 -10.52 -77.86
N ARG A 1194 -10.62 -10.59 -76.59
CA ARG A 1194 -9.35 -9.97 -76.15
C ARG A 1194 -8.78 -10.70 -74.92
#